data_AF-A0A2A2RS50-F1
#
_entry.id   AF-A0A2A2RS50-F1
#
_cell.length_a   1.000
_cell.length_b   1.000
_cell.length_c   1.000
_cell.angle_alpha   90.00
_cell.angle_beta   90.00
_cell.angle_gamma   90.00
#
_symmetry.space_group_name_H-M   'P 1'
#
loop_
_entity.id
_entity.type
_entity.pdbx_description
1 polymer ?
#
loop_
_entity_poly.entity_id
_entity_poly.type
_entity_poly.pdbx_seq_one_letter_code
_entity_poly.pdbx_strand_id
1 'polypeptide(L)'
;MAGWAHTGELTILTTAAGANLPAGASVEGFPLLVRLHRDWFDFKQAKTDGADLRFSSSAGAALAYQIEEWDAAGGTASIWVRVPRIEGNARQTLRLHWGKADAASESSGKAVFNESNGYLSVWHLGDTVRDEVGTLDSKDTGTSLTNGIIGRARHFPGKVGVFGGDKIPNYPSGASPHSSEVWFRTRSANSTLVGWGNEQGQGKVVMQLRSPPHIRMDCYFSGGDVAGSRLPLGDWTHVVHTYRQGESVIYVNGQPTGTNASKGTPLNVRTPARLWLGGWYNNYNFIGELDEVRISSVTRSADWVRLQFENQKPQQTLVGPLVPAGNVFSVSSEKAVVEEGKSVEFTAQAGGAQKVYWLLKRDGREEVVATDRFRFTFAAGRVAGDATATLQLKAVFADGVKTKDIAITVKETIPEPVFTLKAPAAWDGRATIEVGSQVANLAAMQARGAGELTFAWSAGPLAVIKEVAPGKLRLLRAQNSGPLTVTATVSNGGQPTTQSVTIAVTEPKRDAWVTRVPAKDEQPEDGQFYARDDSNLGTLHYKGTLAEPADAVFLKTFADGKLILTQTTKPIAGKSYHFAVKLKPGLIKYRVEFGTKTGGTETVLRRVGDLVCGDAFLIDGQSNALATDTGEKSPPETSEWIRSYGGPTGRADGVAWLRDRTQAAQRAGLARPNLWCRPVWKRSAPEHQAELGWWGMELAKRLVASNQIPVCIIQAAIGGSRIDEHQASPADRGDLSTMYGRMLWRVQQARLTHGIRGILWHQGENDQGADGPTGGFGWETYHRLFIEMAGAWKQDFPNVQHYYVYQIWPNSCAMGGRDGAGDRLREKQRTLPQLFSNLSILSTLGVRPPGGCHFPLVGWAEFARMVQPLIERDVYGKTPTGPLTAPNLRRVAFANAAKNELVLEFDQSVVWSDTLAGQFYLDGAKDKVASGSVAGNVLTLKLKEPSAAKQITYLKEIAWNQDTLLLGANGLAALTFCEVPIASAR
;
A
#
# COMPACT_ATOMS: atom_id res chain seq x y z
N MET A 1 -33.24 46.30 19.23
CA MET A 1 -32.19 47.04 18.51
C MET A 1 -32.86 48.02 17.56
N ALA A 2 -32.77 49.33 17.80
CA ALA A 2 -33.33 50.35 16.90
C ALA A 2 -32.29 50.76 15.84
N GLY A 3 -32.72 51.12 14.62
CA GLY A 3 -31.85 51.68 13.57
C GLY A 3 -31.17 50.69 12.61
N TRP A 4 -31.62 49.43 12.55
CA TRP A 4 -31.21 48.46 11.53
C TRP A 4 -32.20 48.45 10.37
N ALA A 5 -31.72 48.52 9.12
CA ALA A 5 -32.59 48.57 7.93
C ALA A 5 -33.30 47.24 7.65
N HIS A 6 -32.66 46.13 8.02
CA HIS A 6 -33.17 44.79 7.78
C HIS A 6 -33.03 43.89 9.02
N THR A 7 -34.00 43.00 9.19
CA THR A 7 -33.98 41.97 10.22
C THR A 7 -34.66 40.71 9.70
N GLY A 8 -34.23 39.55 10.18
CA GLY A 8 -34.83 38.26 9.83
C GLY A 8 -34.56 37.18 10.86
N GLU A 9 -35.36 36.13 10.82
CA GLU A 9 -35.31 35.03 11.78
C GLU A 9 -34.65 33.80 11.14
N LEU A 10 -33.76 33.16 11.90
CA LEU A 10 -33.15 31.86 11.64
C LEU A 10 -33.66 30.88 12.69
N THR A 11 -33.89 29.62 12.30
CA THR A 11 -34.34 28.58 13.24
C THR A 11 -33.19 27.61 13.55
N ILE A 12 -32.94 27.37 14.83
CA ILE A 12 -32.15 26.25 15.34
C ILE A 12 -33.13 25.08 15.55
N LEU A 13 -32.91 23.99 14.83
CA LEU A 13 -33.83 22.86 14.72
C LEU A 13 -33.15 21.57 15.23
N THR A 14 -33.44 21.19 16.47
CA THR A 14 -32.94 19.95 17.09
C THR A 14 -33.98 18.83 17.14
N THR A 15 -35.19 19.07 16.63
CA THR A 15 -36.22 18.03 16.43
C THR A 15 -35.77 16.93 15.47
N ALA A 16 -36.55 15.84 15.36
CA ALA A 16 -36.32 14.76 14.39
C ALA A 16 -36.27 15.25 12.91
N ALA A 17 -36.82 16.43 12.61
CA ALA A 17 -36.75 17.02 11.29
C ALA A 17 -35.44 17.83 11.03
N GLY A 18 -34.58 17.99 12.04
CA GLY A 18 -33.28 18.67 11.97
C GLY A 18 -32.15 17.79 12.53
N ALA A 19 -31.34 18.31 13.45
CA ALA A 19 -30.19 17.59 14.03
C ALA A 19 -30.57 16.38 14.91
N ASN A 20 -31.87 16.23 15.25
CA ASN A 20 -32.44 15.10 15.98
C ASN A 20 -31.74 14.80 17.31
N LEU A 21 -31.58 15.84 18.13
CA LEU A 21 -31.04 15.71 19.48
C LEU A 21 -32.12 15.19 20.44
N PRO A 22 -31.81 14.27 21.38
CA PRO A 22 -32.81 13.69 22.27
C PRO A 22 -33.59 14.73 23.09
N ALA A 23 -34.85 14.44 23.38
CA ALA A 23 -35.63 15.28 24.30
C ALA A 23 -34.97 15.32 25.69
N GLY A 24 -34.85 16.51 26.27
CA GLY A 24 -34.17 16.73 27.57
C GLY A 24 -32.66 16.94 27.47
N ALA A 25 -32.04 16.74 26.30
CA ALA A 25 -30.66 17.16 26.08
C ALA A 25 -30.54 18.70 26.15
N SER A 26 -29.42 19.20 26.66
CA SER A 26 -29.12 20.63 26.74
C SER A 26 -27.63 20.87 26.48
N VAL A 27 -27.32 21.85 25.64
CA VAL A 27 -25.96 22.22 25.25
C VAL A 27 -25.77 23.71 25.52
N GLU A 28 -24.85 24.05 26.43
CA GLU A 28 -24.66 25.43 26.90
C GLU A 28 -23.48 26.13 26.20
N GLY A 29 -23.64 27.38 25.79
CA GLY A 29 -22.57 28.21 25.22
C GLY A 29 -22.01 27.70 23.88
N PHE A 30 -22.84 27.05 23.06
CA PHE A 30 -22.45 26.42 21.80
C PHE A 30 -22.08 27.44 20.70
N PRO A 31 -20.91 27.33 20.05
CA PRO A 31 -20.60 28.05 18.83
C PRO A 31 -21.36 27.45 17.64
N LEU A 32 -22.48 28.06 17.29
CA LEU A 32 -23.33 27.68 16.18
C LEU A 32 -22.79 28.24 14.87
N LEU A 33 -22.50 27.39 13.88
CA LEU A 33 -22.20 27.81 12.53
C LEU A 33 -23.48 28.17 11.76
N VAL A 34 -23.54 29.41 11.29
CA VAL A 34 -24.57 29.95 10.40
C VAL A 34 -23.92 30.19 9.04
N ARG A 35 -24.50 29.57 8.00
CA ARG A 35 -24.05 29.77 6.61
C ARG A 35 -25.05 30.64 5.87
N LEU A 36 -24.62 31.79 5.36
CA LEU A 36 -25.44 32.64 4.51
C LEU A 36 -25.29 32.25 3.05
N HIS A 37 -26.38 32.35 2.29
CA HIS A 37 -26.37 32.06 0.87
C HIS A 37 -27.27 33.01 0.08
N ARG A 38 -26.84 33.41 -1.13
CA ARG A 38 -27.54 34.35 -2.02
C ARG A 38 -28.97 33.98 -2.42
N ASP A 39 -29.36 32.72 -2.21
CA ASP A 39 -30.72 32.24 -2.47
C ASP A 39 -31.74 32.93 -1.54
N TRP A 40 -31.31 33.41 -0.37
CA TRP A 40 -32.19 33.99 0.65
C TRP A 40 -31.57 35.15 1.44
N PHE A 41 -30.29 35.47 1.22
CA PHE A 41 -29.63 36.65 1.78
C PHE A 41 -29.07 37.52 0.65
N ASP A 42 -29.52 38.78 0.56
CA ASP A 42 -29.01 39.72 -0.44
C ASP A 42 -27.74 40.42 0.08
N PHE A 43 -26.58 39.93 -0.38
CA PHE A 43 -25.27 40.46 0.02
C PHE A 43 -25.06 41.94 -0.35
N LYS A 44 -25.87 42.52 -1.24
CA LYS A 44 -25.81 43.96 -1.57
C LYS A 44 -26.41 44.85 -0.48
N GLN A 45 -27.20 44.27 0.43
CA GLN A 45 -27.83 44.99 1.55
C GLN A 45 -26.92 45.07 2.78
N ALA A 46 -25.80 44.35 2.80
CA ALA A 46 -24.79 44.40 3.84
C ALA A 46 -23.51 45.05 3.30
N LYS A 47 -22.60 45.43 4.20
CA LYS A 47 -21.27 45.92 3.83
C LYS A 47 -20.46 44.80 3.16
N THR A 48 -19.49 45.19 2.33
CA THR A 48 -18.69 44.26 1.50
C THR A 48 -17.88 43.24 2.31
N ASP A 49 -17.69 43.49 3.61
CA ASP A 49 -17.00 42.63 4.58
C ASP A 49 -17.93 42.08 5.68
N GLY A 50 -19.24 42.36 5.60
CA GLY A 50 -20.22 41.96 6.62
C GLY A 50 -20.07 42.68 7.97
N ALA A 51 -19.36 43.81 8.05
CA ALA A 51 -19.14 44.52 9.32
C ALA A 51 -20.45 44.95 10.03
N ASP A 52 -21.52 45.12 9.27
CA ASP A 52 -22.85 45.50 9.74
C ASP A 52 -23.77 44.29 9.95
N LEU A 53 -23.27 43.15 10.46
CA LEU A 53 -24.15 42.07 10.94
C LEU A 53 -24.32 42.12 12.47
N ARG A 54 -25.51 41.82 12.99
CA ARG A 54 -25.69 41.50 14.42
C ARG A 54 -26.60 40.30 14.62
N PHE A 55 -26.32 39.54 15.67
CA PHE A 55 -27.13 38.41 16.11
C PHE A 55 -27.78 38.69 17.46
N SER A 56 -29.00 38.21 17.65
CA SER A 56 -29.68 38.26 18.96
C SER A 56 -30.59 37.08 19.20
N SER A 57 -30.83 36.76 20.48
CA SER A 57 -31.85 35.80 20.87
C SER A 57 -33.26 36.27 20.50
N SER A 58 -34.24 35.37 20.59
CA SER A 58 -35.66 35.70 20.45
C SER A 58 -36.15 36.78 21.44
N ALA A 59 -35.48 36.91 22.59
CA ALA A 59 -35.74 37.96 23.59
C ALA A 59 -35.01 39.29 23.29
N GLY A 60 -34.18 39.35 22.23
CA GLY A 60 -33.47 40.55 21.80
C GLY A 60 -32.09 40.76 22.45
N ALA A 61 -31.60 39.81 23.25
CA ALA A 61 -30.24 39.87 23.82
C ALA A 61 -29.19 39.67 22.73
N ALA A 62 -28.18 40.53 22.66
CA ALA A 62 -27.10 40.44 21.68
C ALA A 62 -26.25 39.18 21.88
N LEU A 63 -25.81 38.57 20.78
CA LEU A 63 -24.97 37.37 20.79
C LEU A 63 -23.63 37.67 20.12
N ALA A 64 -22.55 37.18 20.74
CA ALA A 64 -21.21 37.26 20.16
C ALA A 64 -21.15 36.42 18.88
N TYR A 65 -20.43 36.92 17.88
CA TYR A 65 -20.25 36.25 16.60
C TYR A 65 -18.85 36.47 16.02
N GLN A 66 -18.47 35.61 15.08
CA GLN A 66 -17.24 35.71 14.30
C GLN A 66 -17.57 35.38 12.85
N ILE A 67 -17.26 36.30 11.95
CA ILE A 67 -17.22 36.04 10.51
C ILE A 67 -15.91 35.33 10.22
N GLU A 68 -16.00 34.05 9.85
CA GLU A 68 -14.84 33.25 9.41
C GLU A 68 -14.55 33.50 7.93
N GLU A 69 -15.59 33.43 7.09
CA GLU A 69 -15.49 33.64 5.65
C GLU A 69 -16.64 34.53 5.18
N TRP A 70 -16.33 35.48 4.30
CA TRP A 70 -17.30 36.34 3.65
C TRP A 70 -16.95 36.51 2.17
N ASP A 71 -17.73 35.89 1.29
CA ASP A 71 -17.61 36.01 -0.16
C ASP A 71 -18.92 36.55 -0.76
N ALA A 72 -19.05 37.87 -0.77
CA ALA A 72 -20.20 38.54 -1.36
C ALA A 72 -20.32 38.31 -2.89
N ALA A 73 -19.22 38.05 -3.59
CA ALA A 73 -19.22 37.83 -5.03
C ALA A 73 -19.73 36.41 -5.39
N GLY A 74 -19.26 35.39 -4.66
CA GLY A 74 -19.80 34.03 -4.72
C GLY A 74 -21.20 33.92 -4.10
N GLY A 75 -21.53 34.81 -3.17
CA GLY A 75 -22.82 34.86 -2.47
C GLY A 75 -22.90 33.86 -1.32
N THR A 76 -21.81 33.69 -0.57
CA THR A 76 -21.67 32.77 0.56
C THR A 76 -20.96 33.43 1.74
N ALA A 77 -21.32 33.04 2.96
CA ALA A 77 -20.55 33.39 4.16
C ALA A 77 -20.69 32.32 5.25
N SER A 78 -19.68 32.19 6.09
CA SER A 78 -19.63 31.29 7.25
C SER A 78 -19.40 32.12 8.52
N ILE A 79 -20.36 32.06 9.45
CA ILE A 79 -20.35 32.86 10.68
C ILE A 79 -20.59 31.96 11.89
N TRP A 80 -19.71 32.04 12.88
CA TRP A 80 -19.92 31.42 14.19
C TRP A 80 -20.69 32.36 15.10
N VAL A 81 -21.71 31.85 15.79
CA VAL A 81 -22.53 32.60 16.74
C VAL A 81 -22.59 31.85 18.05
N ARG A 82 -22.21 32.49 19.17
CA ARG A 82 -22.28 31.85 20.48
C ARG A 82 -23.71 31.86 21.01
N VAL A 83 -24.35 30.70 21.01
CA VAL A 83 -25.71 30.52 21.52
C VAL A 83 -25.64 30.10 22.99
N PRO A 84 -26.31 30.82 23.92
CA PRO A 84 -26.23 30.52 25.35
C PRO A 84 -26.71 29.12 25.72
N ARG A 85 -27.76 28.64 25.05
CA ARG A 85 -28.36 27.33 25.31
C ARG A 85 -29.04 26.79 24.06
N ILE A 86 -28.77 25.53 23.72
CA ILE A 86 -29.49 24.77 22.70
C ILE A 86 -30.16 23.57 23.38
N GLU A 87 -31.47 23.48 23.24
CA GLU A 87 -32.29 22.41 23.81
C GLU A 87 -32.52 21.31 22.78
N GLY A 88 -32.58 20.05 23.24
CA GLY A 88 -32.87 18.90 22.40
C GLY A 88 -34.35 18.75 22.09
N ASN A 89 -34.66 18.20 20.92
CA ASN A 89 -36.01 18.10 20.38
C ASN A 89 -36.81 19.43 20.41
N ALA A 90 -36.15 20.55 20.14
CA ALA A 90 -36.70 21.90 20.24
C ALA A 90 -36.58 22.67 18.92
N ARG A 91 -37.30 23.80 18.87
CA ARG A 91 -37.19 24.85 17.86
C ARG A 91 -36.86 26.14 18.57
N GLN A 92 -35.72 26.74 18.26
CA GLN A 92 -35.29 28.00 18.87
C GLN A 92 -35.01 29.04 17.79
N THR A 93 -35.42 30.29 18.05
CA THR A 93 -35.25 31.39 17.11
C THR A 93 -33.99 32.20 17.42
N LEU A 94 -33.21 32.47 16.39
CA LEU A 94 -32.08 33.39 16.33
C LEU A 94 -32.43 34.54 15.38
N ARG A 95 -32.17 35.79 15.74
CA ARG A 95 -32.42 36.95 14.87
C ARG A 95 -31.12 37.49 14.29
N LEU A 96 -31.12 37.75 12.99
CA LEU A 96 -30.07 38.44 12.24
C LEU A 96 -30.52 39.87 11.90
N HIS A 97 -29.64 40.85 12.08
CA HIS A 97 -29.85 42.26 11.72
C HIS A 97 -28.73 42.73 10.81
N TRP A 98 -29.06 43.52 9.77
CA TRP A 98 -28.07 44.07 8.81
C TRP A 98 -28.52 45.37 8.15
N GLY A 99 -27.65 45.98 7.35
CA GLY A 99 -27.94 47.20 6.57
C GLY A 99 -27.76 48.49 7.35
N LYS A 100 -26.86 48.52 8.35
CA LYS A 100 -26.54 49.72 9.11
C LYS A 100 -25.19 50.27 8.67
N ALA A 101 -25.21 51.31 7.82
CA ALA A 101 -24.02 51.81 7.13
C ALA A 101 -22.87 52.26 8.07
N ASP A 102 -23.21 52.90 9.18
CA ASP A 102 -22.28 53.40 10.20
C ASP A 102 -21.85 52.33 11.22
N ALA A 103 -22.31 51.08 11.09
CA ALA A 103 -21.88 50.00 11.99
C ALA A 103 -20.41 49.63 11.78
N ALA A 104 -19.67 49.56 12.89
CA ALA A 104 -18.36 48.94 12.97
C ALA A 104 -18.50 47.42 13.13
N SER A 105 -17.47 46.67 12.71
CA SER A 105 -17.44 45.22 12.90
C SER A 105 -17.34 44.85 14.38
N GLU A 106 -18.20 43.94 14.83
CA GLU A 106 -18.13 43.30 16.15
C GLU A 106 -17.69 41.82 16.06
N SER A 107 -17.20 41.39 14.88
CA SER A 107 -16.69 40.03 14.66
C SER A 107 -15.51 39.74 15.59
N SER A 108 -15.62 38.72 16.43
CA SER A 108 -14.59 38.37 17.41
C SER A 108 -14.60 36.87 17.73
N GLY A 109 -13.56 36.16 17.26
CA GLY A 109 -13.35 34.75 17.60
C GLY A 109 -13.23 34.53 19.11
N LYS A 110 -12.45 35.36 19.81
CA LYS A 110 -12.29 35.30 21.27
C LYS A 110 -13.60 35.50 22.05
N ALA A 111 -14.58 36.23 21.51
CA ALA A 111 -15.88 36.37 22.16
C ALA A 111 -16.75 35.10 21.99
N VAL A 112 -16.60 34.41 20.86
CA VAL A 112 -17.32 33.16 20.54
C VAL A 112 -16.69 31.95 21.23
N PHE A 113 -15.36 31.84 21.16
CA PHE A 113 -14.55 30.74 21.68
C PHE A 113 -13.69 31.26 22.83
N ASN A 114 -13.95 30.81 24.05
CA ASN A 114 -13.10 31.13 25.21
C ASN A 114 -13.27 30.13 26.36
N GLU A 115 -12.56 30.39 27.45
CA GLU A 115 -12.54 29.52 28.61
C GLU A 115 -13.94 29.31 29.24
N SER A 116 -14.83 30.31 29.18
CA SER A 116 -16.17 30.19 29.78
C SER A 116 -17.10 29.20 29.05
N ASN A 117 -16.80 28.79 27.82
CA ASN A 117 -17.42 27.64 27.14
C ASN A 117 -16.42 26.52 26.86
N GLY A 118 -15.31 26.50 27.60
CA GLY A 118 -14.33 25.42 27.67
C GLY A 118 -13.33 25.38 26.52
N TYR A 119 -13.28 26.37 25.62
CA TYR A 119 -12.28 26.41 24.54
C TYR A 119 -10.97 27.03 25.04
N LEU A 120 -9.88 26.33 24.81
CA LEU A 120 -8.53 26.82 25.09
C LEU A 120 -7.86 27.35 23.84
N SER A 121 -8.04 26.66 22.70
CA SER A 121 -7.53 27.11 21.41
C SER A 121 -8.37 26.56 20.25
N VAL A 122 -8.47 27.35 19.16
CA VAL A 122 -9.27 27.04 17.96
C VAL A 122 -8.53 27.54 16.71
N TRP A 123 -8.34 26.66 15.73
CA TRP A 123 -7.77 27.01 14.42
C TRP A 123 -8.75 26.65 13.30
N HIS A 124 -9.25 27.66 12.58
CA HIS A 124 -9.95 27.48 11.31
C HIS A 124 -9.03 27.11 10.15
N LEU A 125 -7.70 27.26 10.33
CA LEU A 125 -6.71 26.90 9.30
C LEU A 125 -6.93 27.58 7.92
N GLY A 126 -7.57 28.75 7.90
CA GLY A 126 -7.78 29.55 6.69
C GLY A 126 -6.55 30.34 6.24
N ASP A 127 -6.76 31.47 5.55
CA ASP A 127 -5.70 32.30 4.93
C ASP A 127 -4.59 32.73 5.90
N THR A 128 -4.93 32.89 7.18
CA THR A 128 -3.97 33.09 8.26
C THR A 128 -4.12 31.94 9.26
N VAL A 129 -3.01 31.26 9.57
CA VAL A 129 -2.98 30.24 10.62
C VAL A 129 -2.80 30.93 11.96
N ARG A 130 -3.87 31.00 12.77
CA ARG A 130 -3.85 31.61 14.10
C ARG A 130 -4.84 30.93 15.04
N ASP A 131 -4.58 31.04 16.34
CA ASP A 131 -5.54 30.65 17.37
C ASP A 131 -6.59 31.76 17.56
N GLU A 132 -7.85 31.44 17.29
CA GLU A 132 -8.96 32.41 17.38
C GLU A 132 -9.36 32.75 18.82
N VAL A 133 -8.97 31.95 19.81
CA VAL A 133 -9.09 32.32 21.23
C VAL A 133 -8.06 33.41 21.59
N GLY A 134 -6.97 33.50 20.82
CA GLY A 134 -5.91 34.48 20.98
C GLY A 134 -4.99 34.18 22.16
N THR A 135 -4.81 32.90 22.50
CA THR A 135 -3.95 32.46 23.62
C THR A 135 -2.57 32.02 23.18
N LEU A 136 -2.42 31.62 21.91
CA LEU A 136 -1.19 31.04 21.37
C LEU A 136 -0.76 31.72 20.06
N ASP A 137 0.53 31.96 19.93
CA ASP A 137 1.14 32.23 18.64
C ASP A 137 1.24 30.94 17.83
N SER A 138 0.98 31.04 16.53
CA SER A 138 1.04 29.90 15.60
C SER A 138 2.12 30.13 14.57
N LYS A 139 2.98 29.13 14.37
CA LYS A 139 4.01 29.15 13.35
C LYS A 139 3.74 28.06 12.32
N ASP A 140 3.25 28.46 11.16
CA ASP A 140 3.18 27.61 9.97
C ASP A 140 4.58 27.44 9.37
N THR A 141 5.01 26.20 9.12
CA THR A 141 6.32 25.89 8.58
C THR A 141 6.30 25.55 7.08
N GLY A 142 5.23 25.90 6.35
CA GLY A 142 5.17 25.78 4.89
C GLY A 142 3.94 25.04 4.34
N THR A 143 2.81 25.04 5.06
CA THR A 143 1.54 24.51 4.53
C THR A 143 0.97 25.43 3.44
N SER A 144 0.11 24.89 2.57
CA SER A 144 -0.58 25.66 1.52
C SER A 144 -2.08 25.73 1.73
N LEU A 145 -2.74 26.75 1.15
CA LEU A 145 -4.18 26.96 1.30
C LEU A 145 -4.99 26.02 0.41
N THR A 146 -6.11 25.50 0.90
CA THR A 146 -7.06 24.65 0.15
C THR A 146 -8.51 24.90 0.58
N ASN A 147 -9.48 24.27 -0.08
CA ASN A 147 -10.89 24.33 0.33
C ASN A 147 -11.10 23.43 1.56
N GLY A 148 -11.68 24.00 2.62
CA GLY A 148 -12.02 23.32 3.86
C GLY A 148 -13.44 22.74 3.89
N ILE A 149 -13.86 22.29 5.06
CA ILE A 149 -15.21 21.79 5.34
C ILE A 149 -16.19 22.95 5.67
N ILE A 150 -15.68 24.07 6.17
CA ILE A 150 -16.46 25.27 6.52
C ILE A 150 -16.03 26.46 5.66
N GLY A 151 -14.80 26.93 5.82
CA GLY A 151 -14.16 27.95 4.98
C GLY A 151 -12.95 27.39 4.23
N ARG A 152 -11.83 28.10 4.32
CA ARG A 152 -10.52 27.65 3.82
C ARG A 152 -9.82 26.75 4.84
N ALA A 153 -8.98 25.84 4.37
CA ALA A 153 -8.19 24.92 5.19
C ALA A 153 -6.71 24.92 4.80
N ARG A 154 -5.88 24.15 5.51
CA ARG A 154 -4.47 23.92 5.15
C ARG A 154 -4.21 22.52 4.60
N HIS A 155 -3.47 22.49 3.49
CA HIS A 155 -2.86 21.30 2.91
C HIS A 155 -1.43 21.12 3.44
N PHE A 156 -1.16 19.92 3.93
CA PHE A 156 0.11 19.47 4.48
C PHE A 156 0.73 18.49 3.47
N PRO A 157 1.84 18.83 2.80
CA PRO A 157 2.54 17.93 1.88
C PRO A 157 3.46 16.91 2.57
N GLY A 158 3.49 16.88 3.91
CA GLY A 158 4.49 16.15 4.70
C GLY A 158 5.75 16.99 4.97
N LYS A 159 6.48 16.66 6.04
CA LYS A 159 7.67 17.37 6.56
C LYS A 159 7.46 18.84 6.96
N VAL A 160 6.24 19.36 6.82
CA VAL A 160 5.81 20.69 7.27
C VAL A 160 4.55 20.56 8.12
N GLY A 161 4.32 21.51 9.02
CA GLY A 161 3.08 21.61 9.77
C GLY A 161 2.95 22.91 10.54
N VAL A 162 2.13 22.90 11.59
CA VAL A 162 1.88 24.10 12.42
C VAL A 162 2.36 23.84 13.84
N PHE A 163 3.23 24.72 14.33
CA PHE A 163 3.67 24.73 15.71
C PHE A 163 2.83 25.72 16.51
N GLY A 164 2.19 25.24 17.59
CA GLY A 164 1.31 26.03 18.45
C GLY A 164 1.93 26.44 19.79
N GLY A 165 3.24 26.24 19.98
CA GLY A 165 3.97 26.63 21.19
C GLY A 165 4.52 25.45 22.01
N ASP A 166 5.58 25.69 22.78
CA ASP A 166 6.28 24.71 23.63
C ASP A 166 6.26 25.06 25.13
N LYS A 167 5.61 26.17 25.48
CA LYS A 167 5.44 26.67 26.84
C LYS A 167 3.99 27.10 27.09
N ILE A 168 3.05 26.16 26.97
CA ILE A 168 1.61 26.43 27.12
C ILE A 168 1.18 26.13 28.57
N PRO A 169 0.97 27.15 29.42
CA PRO A 169 0.66 26.93 30.84
C PRO A 169 -0.78 26.48 31.09
N ASN A 170 -1.71 26.85 30.20
CA ASN A 170 -3.16 26.77 30.44
C ASN A 170 -3.83 25.55 29.80
N TYR A 171 -3.04 24.63 29.23
CA TYR A 171 -3.57 23.36 28.73
C TYR A 171 -3.86 22.38 29.89
N PRO A 172 -4.74 21.39 29.68
CA PRO A 172 -5.11 20.44 30.73
C PRO A 172 -3.86 19.71 31.26
N SER A 173 -3.74 19.59 32.58
CA SER A 173 -2.63 18.91 33.26
C SER A 173 -3.11 17.72 34.09
N GLY A 174 -2.20 16.82 34.43
CA GLY A 174 -2.51 15.56 35.11
C GLY A 174 -3.48 14.71 34.28
N ALA A 175 -4.54 14.26 34.94
CA ALA A 175 -5.67 13.53 34.35
C ALA A 175 -6.91 14.43 34.17
N SER A 176 -6.72 15.75 34.03
CA SER A 176 -7.84 16.68 33.93
C SER A 176 -8.72 16.39 32.70
N PRO A 177 -10.04 16.61 32.81
CA PRO A 177 -10.97 16.46 31.69
C PRO A 177 -10.57 17.32 30.49
N HIS A 178 -10.76 16.81 29.28
CA HIS A 178 -10.48 17.56 28.06
C HIS A 178 -11.14 16.96 26.82
N SER A 179 -11.08 17.70 25.72
CA SER A 179 -11.38 17.19 24.38
C SER A 179 -10.41 17.75 23.33
N SER A 180 -10.12 16.97 22.29
CA SER A 180 -9.32 17.36 21.13
C SER A 180 -10.08 17.01 19.86
N GLU A 181 -10.18 17.96 18.93
CA GLU A 181 -11.04 17.88 17.75
C GLU A 181 -10.28 18.30 16.49
N VAL A 182 -10.59 17.67 15.36
CA VAL A 182 -10.08 18.01 14.03
C VAL A 182 -11.00 17.49 12.93
N TRP A 183 -11.14 18.24 11.85
CA TRP A 183 -11.54 17.71 10.55
C TRP A 183 -10.29 17.40 9.73
N PHE A 184 -10.24 16.23 9.12
CA PHE A 184 -9.13 15.87 8.24
C PHE A 184 -9.58 15.14 6.98
N ARG A 185 -8.75 15.22 5.95
CA ARG A 185 -8.88 14.43 4.73
C ARG A 185 -7.49 13.95 4.29
N THR A 186 -7.35 12.68 3.96
CA THR A 186 -6.06 12.12 3.52
C THR A 186 -6.24 10.81 2.75
N ARG A 187 -5.24 10.46 1.94
CA ARG A 187 -5.09 9.16 1.29
C ARG A 187 -3.93 8.32 1.86
N SER A 188 -3.31 8.78 2.94
CA SER A 188 -2.13 8.17 3.54
C SER A 188 -2.37 7.86 5.03
N ALA A 189 -2.07 6.63 5.45
CA ALA A 189 -2.10 6.22 6.85
C ALA A 189 -0.75 6.47 7.55
N ASN A 190 -0.65 6.10 8.83
CA ASN A 190 0.53 6.22 9.69
C ASN A 190 1.04 7.64 9.91
N SER A 191 0.13 8.58 10.15
CA SER A 191 0.41 10.00 10.34
C SER A 191 -0.11 10.51 11.68
N THR A 192 0.41 11.65 12.12
CA THR A 192 -0.05 12.37 13.32
C THR A 192 -0.88 13.59 12.91
N LEU A 193 -2.13 13.67 13.38
CA LEU A 193 -3.04 14.78 13.05
C LEU A 193 -2.83 15.95 14.00
N VAL A 194 -2.91 15.70 15.31
CA VAL A 194 -2.79 16.70 16.37
C VAL A 194 -2.08 16.05 17.55
N GLY A 195 -1.07 16.73 18.12
CA GLY A 195 -0.39 16.25 19.32
C GLY A 195 -0.15 17.37 20.32
N TRP A 196 -0.50 17.14 21.59
CA TRP A 196 -0.20 18.06 22.68
C TRP A 196 0.24 17.37 23.98
N GLY A 197 0.88 18.13 24.87
CA GLY A 197 1.47 17.64 26.13
C GLY A 197 3.00 17.51 26.07
N ASN A 198 3.56 16.51 26.74
CA ASN A 198 4.99 16.29 26.90
C ASN A 198 5.38 14.84 26.58
N GLU A 199 6.50 14.62 25.87
CA GLU A 199 7.02 13.28 25.59
C GLU A 199 7.69 12.69 26.85
N GLN A 200 6.85 12.31 27.82
CA GLN A 200 7.19 11.70 29.10
C GLN A 200 6.09 10.70 29.48
N GLY A 201 6.35 9.85 30.48
CA GLY A 201 5.40 8.84 30.94
C GLY A 201 4.00 9.42 31.18
N GLN A 202 3.02 8.95 30.40
CA GLN A 202 1.60 9.34 30.46
C GLN A 202 1.35 10.84 30.23
N GLY A 203 2.32 11.55 29.66
CA GLY A 203 2.36 13.00 29.61
C GLY A 203 1.80 13.64 28.34
N LYS A 204 1.28 12.85 27.39
CA LYS A 204 0.91 13.31 26.04
C LYS A 204 -0.47 12.84 25.62
N VAL A 205 -1.05 13.56 24.66
CA VAL A 205 -2.26 13.21 23.92
C VAL A 205 -1.97 13.42 22.45
N VAL A 206 -1.78 12.32 21.71
CA VAL A 206 -1.39 12.37 20.30
C VAL A 206 -2.41 11.61 19.46
N MET A 207 -3.18 12.35 18.65
CA MET A 207 -4.15 11.80 17.71
C MET A 207 -3.46 11.39 16.42
N GLN A 208 -3.57 10.11 16.07
CA GLN A 208 -2.86 9.49 14.95
C GLN A 208 -3.84 8.76 14.04
N LEU A 209 -3.58 8.80 12.74
CA LEU A 209 -4.18 7.88 11.78
C LEU A 209 -3.21 6.72 11.58
N ARG A 210 -3.60 5.50 11.92
CA ARG A 210 -2.78 4.28 11.83
C ARG A 210 -3.27 3.34 10.77
N SER A 211 -2.40 2.46 10.30
CA SER A 211 -2.76 1.42 9.35
C SER A 211 -3.14 0.09 10.05
N PRO A 212 -4.12 -0.69 9.55
CA PRO A 212 -5.09 -0.32 8.51
C PRO A 212 -5.88 0.93 8.94
N PRO A 213 -6.36 1.80 8.04
CA PRO A 213 -6.75 3.18 8.38
C PRO A 213 -7.75 3.26 9.55
N HIS A 214 -7.30 3.72 10.73
CA HIS A 214 -8.12 3.96 11.92
C HIS A 214 -7.51 5.06 12.80
N ILE A 215 -8.34 5.75 13.59
CA ILE A 215 -7.83 6.71 14.58
C ILE A 215 -7.29 5.96 15.80
N ARG A 216 -6.10 6.35 16.26
CA ARG A 216 -5.51 5.91 17.52
C ARG A 216 -5.05 7.13 18.32
N MET A 217 -5.40 7.13 19.60
CA MET A 217 -4.82 8.04 20.58
C MET A 217 -3.60 7.37 21.22
N ASP A 218 -2.42 7.94 21.00
CA ASP A 218 -1.19 7.60 21.73
C ASP A 218 -1.04 8.56 22.92
N CYS A 219 -1.31 8.01 24.09
CA CYS A 219 -1.28 8.63 25.39
C CYS A 219 -0.28 7.91 26.32
N TYR A 220 0.77 7.30 25.74
CA TYR A 220 1.86 6.62 26.46
C TYR A 220 1.35 5.52 27.41
N PHE A 221 0.56 4.56 26.91
CA PHE A 221 0.04 3.41 27.68
C PHE A 221 -0.82 3.78 28.89
N SER A 222 -1.30 5.03 28.96
CA SER A 222 -2.21 5.48 30.01
C SER A 222 -3.66 5.06 29.72
N GLY A 223 -4.57 5.34 30.65
CA GLY A 223 -6.02 5.24 30.40
C GLY A 223 -6.53 6.11 29.24
N GLY A 224 -5.71 7.05 28.74
CA GLY A 224 -6.04 7.84 27.56
C GLY A 224 -5.91 7.09 26.23
N ASP A 225 -5.20 5.95 26.18
CA ASP A 225 -5.01 5.17 24.96
C ASP A 225 -6.34 4.57 24.49
N VAL A 226 -6.69 4.78 23.22
CA VAL A 226 -7.90 4.23 22.61
C VAL A 226 -7.72 4.15 21.10
N ALA A 227 -8.34 3.16 20.47
CA ALA A 227 -8.36 2.99 19.01
C ALA A 227 -9.82 2.90 18.52
N GLY A 228 -10.10 3.55 17.40
CA GLY A 228 -11.39 3.50 16.72
C GLY A 228 -11.47 2.37 15.70
N SER A 229 -12.61 2.29 15.02
CA SER A 229 -12.83 1.38 13.89
C SER A 229 -12.08 1.80 12.63
N ARG A 230 -12.02 0.91 11.64
CA ARG A 230 -11.49 1.22 10.30
C ARG A 230 -12.29 2.35 9.64
N LEU A 231 -11.61 3.19 8.89
CA LEU A 231 -12.12 4.38 8.22
C LEU A 231 -11.80 4.32 6.72
N PRO A 232 -12.71 4.82 5.85
CA PRO A 232 -12.36 5.09 4.47
C PRO A 232 -11.37 6.26 4.40
N LEU A 233 -10.50 6.24 3.38
CA LEU A 233 -9.59 7.34 3.08
C LEU A 233 -10.12 8.16 1.90
N GLY A 234 -9.78 9.44 1.86
CA GLY A 234 -10.12 10.36 0.77
C GLY A 234 -11.29 11.31 1.05
N ASP A 235 -12.11 11.05 2.07
CA ASP A 235 -13.24 11.90 2.47
C ASP A 235 -12.91 12.74 3.71
N TRP A 236 -13.59 13.88 3.86
CA TRP A 236 -13.51 14.68 5.09
C TRP A 236 -14.12 13.91 6.25
N THR A 237 -13.35 13.77 7.32
CA THR A 237 -13.72 13.03 8.53
C THR A 237 -13.58 13.92 9.75
N HIS A 238 -14.65 14.03 10.54
CA HIS A 238 -14.64 14.72 11.82
C HIS A 238 -14.23 13.76 12.92
N VAL A 239 -13.23 14.13 13.72
CA VAL A 239 -12.77 13.32 14.84
C VAL A 239 -12.77 14.15 16.10
N VAL A 240 -13.37 13.61 17.15
CA VAL A 240 -13.29 14.16 18.51
C VAL A 240 -12.79 13.07 19.45
N HIS A 241 -11.74 13.38 20.19
CA HIS A 241 -11.29 12.61 21.34
C HIS A 241 -11.75 13.30 22.62
N THR A 242 -12.32 12.54 23.55
CA THR A 242 -12.71 13.03 24.87
C THR A 242 -12.08 12.18 25.96
N TYR A 243 -11.64 12.82 27.04
CA TYR A 243 -11.08 12.12 28.20
C TYR A 243 -11.67 12.65 29.51
N ARG A 244 -11.99 11.74 30.44
CA ARG A 244 -12.42 12.05 31.81
C ARG A 244 -12.15 10.87 32.74
N GLN A 245 -11.44 11.09 33.85
CA GLN A 245 -11.29 10.09 34.92
C GLN A 245 -10.81 8.69 34.43
N GLY A 246 -9.96 8.65 33.39
CA GLY A 246 -9.46 7.40 32.80
C GLY A 246 -10.34 6.80 31.70
N GLU A 247 -11.53 7.36 31.44
CA GLU A 247 -12.36 7.02 30.29
C GLU A 247 -11.92 7.83 29.08
N SER A 248 -11.68 7.14 27.97
CA SER A 248 -11.26 7.72 26.69
C SER A 248 -12.22 7.28 25.59
N VAL A 249 -12.76 8.23 24.83
CA VAL A 249 -13.71 7.95 23.73
C VAL A 249 -13.25 8.66 22.46
N ILE A 250 -13.28 7.94 21.34
CA ILE A 250 -13.16 8.49 19.99
C ILE A 250 -14.55 8.56 19.38
N TYR A 251 -14.90 9.73 18.88
CA TYR A 251 -16.04 9.96 18.01
C TYR A 251 -15.53 10.20 16.59
N VAL A 252 -16.18 9.57 15.62
CA VAL A 252 -16.00 9.82 14.20
C VAL A 252 -17.35 10.25 13.64
N ASN A 253 -17.39 11.38 12.96
CA ASN A 253 -18.61 11.91 12.33
C ASN A 253 -19.80 11.94 13.30
N GLY A 254 -19.56 12.40 14.54
CA GLY A 254 -20.58 12.48 15.59
C GLY A 254 -20.93 11.18 16.30
N GLN A 255 -20.35 10.03 15.92
CA GLN A 255 -20.67 8.70 16.48
C GLN A 255 -19.48 8.10 17.22
N PRO A 256 -19.67 7.44 18.39
CA PRO A 256 -18.58 6.77 19.09
C PRO A 256 -18.08 5.54 18.30
N THR A 257 -16.77 5.44 18.08
CA THR A 257 -16.15 4.32 17.32
C THR A 257 -15.08 3.57 18.10
N GLY A 258 -14.66 4.09 19.24
CA GLY A 258 -13.70 3.45 20.14
C GLY A 258 -13.86 3.95 21.56
N THR A 259 -13.89 3.04 22.52
CA THR A 259 -13.99 3.35 23.94
C THR A 259 -12.95 2.55 24.70
N ASN A 260 -12.19 3.24 25.55
CA ASN A 260 -11.42 2.60 26.62
C ASN A 260 -12.07 2.99 27.95
N ALA A 261 -12.81 2.04 28.52
CA ALA A 261 -13.42 2.18 29.84
C ALA A 261 -12.58 1.49 30.96
N SER A 262 -11.39 0.99 30.61
CA SER A 262 -10.51 0.23 31.53
C SER A 262 -9.72 1.17 32.43
N LYS A 263 -9.51 0.78 33.71
CA LYS A 263 -8.65 1.49 34.69
C LYS A 263 -7.16 1.38 34.36
N GLY A 264 -6.74 1.84 33.19
CA GLY A 264 -5.33 2.11 32.91
C GLY A 264 -4.81 3.20 33.85
N THR A 265 -3.49 3.27 34.04
CA THR A 265 -2.91 4.33 34.88
C THR A 265 -3.30 5.70 34.31
N PRO A 266 -3.82 6.65 35.11
CA PRO A 266 -4.34 7.92 34.61
C PRO A 266 -3.29 8.73 33.85
N LEU A 267 -3.74 9.57 32.90
CA LEU A 267 -2.88 10.59 32.30
C LEU A 267 -2.17 11.44 33.37
N ASN A 268 -0.95 11.87 33.06
CA ASN A 268 -0.12 12.72 33.90
C ASN A 268 0.54 13.82 33.06
N VAL A 269 -0.27 14.56 32.31
CA VAL A 269 0.20 15.65 31.44
C VAL A 269 0.85 16.74 32.28
N ARG A 270 2.06 17.18 31.92
CA ARG A 270 2.78 18.20 32.69
C ARG A 270 2.46 19.60 32.15
N THR A 271 2.67 20.59 33.01
CA THR A 271 2.68 22.00 32.61
C THR A 271 4.12 22.54 32.71
N PRO A 272 4.58 23.38 31.76
CA PRO A 272 3.86 23.78 30.56
C PRO A 272 3.78 22.65 29.50
N ALA A 273 2.64 22.60 28.81
CA ALA A 273 2.40 21.70 27.69
C ALA A 273 2.96 22.27 26.38
N ARG A 274 2.84 21.50 25.30
CA ARG A 274 3.32 21.81 23.95
C ARG A 274 2.28 21.40 22.92
N LEU A 275 2.28 21.96 21.71
CA LEU A 275 1.32 21.63 20.64
C LEU A 275 1.96 21.61 19.23
N TRP A 276 1.60 20.60 18.45
CA TRP A 276 1.84 20.53 17.00
C TRP A 276 0.61 20.03 16.25
N LEU A 277 0.39 20.56 15.04
CA LEU A 277 -0.59 20.10 14.06
C LEU A 277 0.15 19.49 12.86
N GLY A 278 -0.35 18.37 12.36
CA GLY A 278 0.27 17.61 11.26
C GLY A 278 1.57 16.88 11.64
N GLY A 279 1.87 16.76 12.94
CA GLY A 279 3.12 16.17 13.44
C GLY A 279 3.24 16.17 14.95
N TRP A 280 4.42 15.78 15.44
CA TRP A 280 4.78 15.79 16.86
C TRP A 280 6.26 16.10 17.05
N TYR A 281 6.62 17.05 17.93
CA TYR A 281 8.01 17.45 18.20
C TYR A 281 8.81 17.78 16.93
N ASN A 282 8.23 18.62 16.06
CA ASN A 282 8.79 19.01 14.75
C ASN A 282 9.01 17.86 13.75
N ASN A 283 8.54 16.65 14.04
CA ASN A 283 8.43 15.57 13.08
C ASN A 283 7.03 15.61 12.44
N TYR A 284 6.93 16.29 11.30
CA TYR A 284 5.69 16.42 10.55
C TYR A 284 5.55 15.31 9.52
N ASN A 285 4.66 14.36 9.77
CA ASN A 285 4.45 13.19 8.94
C ASN A 285 3.05 13.14 8.29
N PHE A 286 2.19 14.12 8.58
CA PHE A 286 0.87 14.19 7.95
C PHE A 286 0.96 14.67 6.51
N ILE A 287 0.29 13.93 5.61
CA ILE A 287 0.09 14.29 4.21
C ILE A 287 -1.42 14.32 3.97
N GLY A 288 -2.00 15.48 3.66
CA GLY A 288 -3.44 15.63 3.54
C GLY A 288 -3.91 17.05 3.84
N GLU A 289 -5.19 17.20 4.21
CA GLU A 289 -5.78 18.46 4.62
C GLU A 289 -6.27 18.39 6.07
N LEU A 290 -6.03 19.45 6.85
CA LEU A 290 -6.62 19.64 8.18
C LEU A 290 -7.47 20.92 8.19
N ASP A 291 -8.56 20.87 8.93
CA ASP A 291 -9.47 21.99 9.17
C ASP A 291 -10.00 21.92 10.62
N GLU A 292 -10.46 23.05 11.15
CA GLU A 292 -11.21 23.14 12.41
C GLU A 292 -10.57 22.41 13.61
N VAL A 293 -9.29 22.67 13.89
CA VAL A 293 -8.62 22.04 15.05
C VAL A 293 -9.01 22.76 16.34
N ARG A 294 -9.41 22.00 17.38
CA ARG A 294 -9.83 22.58 18.67
C ARG A 294 -9.27 21.81 19.86
N ILE A 295 -8.86 22.53 20.91
CA ILE A 295 -8.49 21.99 22.22
C ILE A 295 -9.41 22.59 23.28
N SER A 296 -10.05 21.73 24.09
CA SER A 296 -11.00 22.14 25.13
C SER A 296 -10.63 21.61 26.52
N SER A 297 -10.90 22.39 27.57
CA SER A 297 -10.70 22.04 28.99
C SER A 297 -11.84 21.20 29.59
N VAL A 298 -12.81 20.81 28.77
CA VAL A 298 -13.99 20.05 29.19
C VAL A 298 -14.12 18.78 28.36
N THR A 299 -14.74 17.75 28.93
CA THR A 299 -15.19 16.56 28.19
C THR A 299 -16.47 16.91 27.44
N ARG A 300 -16.41 17.06 26.11
CA ARG A 300 -17.60 17.30 25.30
C ARG A 300 -18.52 16.06 25.38
N SER A 301 -19.82 16.30 25.61
CA SER A 301 -20.80 15.22 25.66
C SER A 301 -21.04 14.64 24.27
N ALA A 302 -21.58 13.41 24.19
CA ALA A 302 -21.98 12.82 22.91
C ALA A 302 -22.98 13.71 22.15
N ASP A 303 -23.89 14.37 22.87
CA ASP A 303 -24.83 15.36 22.33
C ASP A 303 -24.13 16.58 21.72
N TRP A 304 -23.10 17.11 22.38
CA TRP A 304 -22.28 18.22 21.85
C TRP A 304 -21.57 17.80 20.57
N VAL A 305 -20.91 16.65 20.59
CA VAL A 305 -20.10 16.15 19.46
C VAL A 305 -20.98 15.84 18.24
N ARG A 306 -22.14 15.23 18.47
CA ARG A 306 -23.15 15.03 17.43
C ARG A 306 -23.63 16.36 16.85
N LEU A 307 -23.92 17.34 17.71
CA LEU A 307 -24.39 18.66 17.27
C LEU A 307 -23.33 19.40 16.44
N GLN A 308 -22.05 19.30 16.82
CA GLN A 308 -20.94 19.83 16.02
C GLN A 308 -20.93 19.22 14.61
N PHE A 309 -20.95 17.89 14.51
CA PHE A 309 -20.96 17.23 13.21
C PHE A 309 -22.17 17.62 12.35
N GLU A 310 -23.38 17.60 12.92
CA GLU A 310 -24.62 17.94 12.23
C GLU A 310 -24.70 19.41 11.78
N ASN A 311 -23.97 20.31 12.45
CA ASN A 311 -23.89 21.72 12.11
C ASN A 311 -22.76 22.04 11.12
N GLN A 312 -21.62 21.37 11.24
CA GLN A 312 -20.41 21.68 10.48
C GLN A 312 -20.35 20.98 9.12
N LYS A 313 -21.00 19.83 8.92
CA LYS A 313 -21.01 19.16 7.61
C LYS A 313 -21.67 20.03 6.50
N PRO A 314 -21.34 19.86 5.21
CA PRO A 314 -21.87 20.71 4.13
C PRO A 314 -23.41 20.74 4.03
N GLN A 315 -24.07 19.57 4.14
CA GLN A 315 -25.54 19.44 4.18
C GLN A 315 -26.05 19.45 5.63
N GLN A 316 -25.71 20.52 6.37
CA GLN A 316 -26.04 20.65 7.78
C GLN A 316 -27.55 20.64 8.04
N THR A 317 -27.95 20.06 9.17
CA THR A 317 -29.36 19.82 9.51
C THR A 317 -29.88 20.74 10.62
N LEU A 318 -29.00 21.52 11.26
CA LEU A 318 -29.28 22.24 12.50
C LEU A 318 -29.89 23.64 12.31
N VAL A 319 -29.42 24.41 11.33
CA VAL A 319 -29.82 25.83 11.15
C VAL A 319 -30.62 25.99 9.86
N GLY A 320 -31.69 26.76 9.88
CA GLY A 320 -32.48 27.11 8.69
C GLY A 320 -31.93 28.27 7.86
N PRO A 321 -32.51 28.54 6.67
CA PRO A 321 -32.32 29.82 6.00
C PRO A 321 -33.00 30.94 6.80
N LEU A 322 -32.81 32.20 6.39
CA LEU A 322 -33.73 33.26 6.82
C LEU A 322 -35.15 32.86 6.43
N VAL A 323 -36.06 32.84 7.40
CA VAL A 323 -37.46 32.44 7.19
C VAL A 323 -38.08 33.33 6.11
N PRO A 324 -38.39 32.80 4.91
CA PRO A 324 -38.87 33.64 3.82
C PRO A 324 -40.28 34.15 4.14
N ALA A 325 -40.61 35.36 3.72
CA ALA A 325 -41.97 35.88 3.87
C ALA A 325 -42.99 35.12 2.99
N GLY A 326 -44.27 35.14 3.38
CA GLY A 326 -45.37 34.50 2.65
C GLY A 326 -45.66 33.07 3.13
N ASN A 327 -46.53 32.37 2.40
CA ASN A 327 -47.03 31.03 2.76
C ASN A 327 -47.01 30.02 1.59
N VAL A 328 -46.45 30.40 0.44
CA VAL A 328 -46.44 29.56 -0.77
C VAL A 328 -45.42 28.45 -0.62
N PHE A 329 -45.82 27.22 -0.91
CA PHE A 329 -44.95 26.05 -0.99
C PHE A 329 -45.12 25.35 -2.33
N SER A 330 -44.15 25.50 -3.23
CA SER A 330 -44.22 25.00 -4.61
C SER A 330 -42.84 24.65 -5.18
N VAL A 331 -42.84 23.86 -6.25
CA VAL A 331 -41.69 23.53 -7.09
C VAL A 331 -41.99 23.92 -8.54
N SER A 332 -40.97 24.25 -9.33
CA SER A 332 -41.13 24.66 -10.73
C SER A 332 -41.75 23.57 -11.63
N SER A 333 -41.55 22.30 -11.30
CA SER A 333 -42.17 21.15 -11.95
C SER A 333 -42.25 19.96 -10.99
N GLU A 334 -43.29 19.15 -11.08
CA GLU A 334 -43.47 17.91 -10.31
C GLU A 334 -43.01 16.66 -11.09
N LYS A 335 -42.54 16.83 -12.33
CA LYS A 335 -41.97 15.76 -13.14
C LYS A 335 -40.89 16.26 -14.09
N ALA A 336 -39.92 15.41 -14.38
CA ALA A 336 -38.93 15.66 -15.43
C ALA A 336 -38.53 14.37 -16.13
N VAL A 337 -38.26 14.47 -17.42
CA VAL A 337 -37.53 13.45 -18.17
C VAL A 337 -36.19 14.05 -18.53
N VAL A 338 -35.11 13.40 -18.10
CA VAL A 338 -33.74 13.89 -18.27
C VAL A 338 -32.96 12.81 -19.00
N GLU A 339 -32.31 13.15 -20.10
CA GLU A 339 -31.38 12.22 -20.73
C GLU A 339 -30.17 12.01 -19.82
N GLU A 340 -29.62 10.81 -19.78
CA GLU A 340 -28.41 10.54 -19.02
C GLU A 340 -27.26 11.51 -19.41
N GLY A 341 -26.41 11.85 -18.44
CA GLY A 341 -25.34 12.83 -18.61
C GLY A 341 -25.80 14.29 -18.74
N LYS A 342 -27.11 14.57 -18.83
CA LYS A 342 -27.67 15.93 -18.78
C LYS A 342 -28.07 16.31 -17.35
N SER A 343 -28.48 17.58 -17.21
CA SER A 343 -28.98 18.12 -15.96
C SER A 343 -30.25 18.94 -16.18
N VAL A 344 -31.03 19.10 -15.11
CA VAL A 344 -32.21 19.96 -15.06
C VAL A 344 -32.21 20.71 -13.73
N GLU A 345 -32.55 22.00 -13.76
CA GLU A 345 -32.68 22.82 -12.56
C GLU A 345 -34.15 22.85 -12.10
N PHE A 346 -34.35 22.66 -10.80
CA PHE A 346 -35.62 22.87 -10.12
C PHE A 346 -35.50 24.08 -9.20
N THR A 347 -36.54 24.93 -9.21
CA THR A 347 -36.66 26.05 -8.28
C THR A 347 -37.81 25.80 -7.32
N ALA A 348 -37.69 26.30 -6.10
CA ALA A 348 -38.64 26.11 -5.02
C ALA A 348 -39.07 27.45 -4.40
N GLN A 349 -40.33 27.51 -3.98
CA GLN A 349 -40.84 28.53 -3.07
C GLN A 349 -41.24 27.84 -1.76
N ALA A 350 -40.83 28.38 -0.62
CA ALA A 350 -41.22 27.86 0.69
C ALA A 350 -41.37 29.01 1.71
N GLY A 351 -42.34 29.89 1.47
CA GLY A 351 -42.68 31.01 2.35
C GLY A 351 -43.08 30.51 3.74
N GLY A 352 -42.40 30.99 4.79
CA GLY A 352 -42.58 30.59 6.18
C GLY A 352 -41.78 29.35 6.60
N ALA A 353 -40.98 28.77 5.70
CA ALA A 353 -40.17 27.59 6.03
C ALA A 353 -39.01 27.95 6.97
N GLN A 354 -38.90 27.19 8.05
CA GLN A 354 -37.83 27.24 9.03
C GLN A 354 -36.61 26.41 8.62
N LYS A 355 -36.76 25.47 7.69
CA LYS A 355 -35.68 24.62 7.16
C LYS A 355 -36.11 24.03 5.82
N VAL A 356 -35.18 23.90 4.88
CA VAL A 356 -35.46 23.33 3.54
C VAL A 356 -34.43 22.25 3.22
N TYR A 357 -34.91 21.13 2.67
CA TYR A 357 -34.11 20.00 2.21
C TYR A 357 -34.51 19.63 0.78
N TRP A 358 -33.50 19.28 -0.01
CA TRP A 358 -33.65 18.48 -1.21
C TRP A 358 -33.18 17.07 -0.88
N LEU A 359 -34.08 16.09 -1.00
CA LEU A 359 -33.76 14.68 -0.82
C LEU A 359 -33.84 13.97 -2.16
N LEU A 360 -32.77 13.26 -2.53
CA LEU A 360 -32.78 12.41 -3.71
C LEU A 360 -33.03 10.97 -3.29
N LYS A 361 -34.11 10.38 -3.79
CA LYS A 361 -34.43 8.96 -3.65
C LYS A 361 -34.10 8.26 -4.96
N ARG A 362 -33.08 7.41 -4.94
CA ARG A 362 -32.57 6.68 -6.12
C ARG A 362 -31.95 5.36 -5.68
N ASP A 363 -32.20 4.28 -6.42
CA ASP A 363 -31.63 2.95 -6.17
C ASP A 363 -31.82 2.42 -4.73
N GLY A 364 -33.00 2.66 -4.16
CA GLY A 364 -33.35 2.26 -2.80
C GLY A 364 -32.65 3.05 -1.68
N ARG A 365 -31.94 4.13 -2.02
CA ARG A 365 -31.28 5.03 -1.07
C ARG A 365 -31.95 6.40 -1.09
N GLU A 366 -31.97 7.04 0.07
CA GLU A 366 -32.40 8.43 0.25
C GLU A 366 -31.21 9.23 0.76
N GLU A 367 -30.89 10.32 0.08
CA GLU A 367 -29.76 11.19 0.42
C GLU A 367 -30.20 12.65 0.45
N VAL A 368 -29.73 13.40 1.45
CA VAL A 368 -29.88 14.87 1.47
C VAL A 368 -28.83 15.46 0.54
N VAL A 369 -29.26 15.99 -0.61
CA VAL A 369 -28.38 16.51 -1.66
C VAL A 369 -28.16 18.02 -1.57
N ALA A 370 -29.07 18.74 -0.91
CA ALA A 370 -28.89 20.15 -0.59
C ALA A 370 -29.77 20.57 0.60
N THR A 371 -29.30 21.53 1.37
CA THR A 371 -30.04 22.14 2.48
C THR A 371 -30.09 23.65 2.30
N ASP A 372 -31.21 24.27 2.63
CA ASP A 372 -31.37 25.74 2.65
C ASP A 372 -31.12 26.39 1.29
N ARG A 373 -31.40 25.62 0.22
CA ARG A 373 -31.32 26.04 -1.18
C ARG A 373 -32.70 26.13 -1.79
N PHE A 374 -32.96 27.21 -2.50
CA PHE A 374 -34.21 27.39 -3.26
C PHE A 374 -34.07 27.01 -4.73
N ARG A 375 -32.88 26.56 -5.13
CA ARG A 375 -32.60 25.99 -6.44
C ARG A 375 -31.76 24.73 -6.27
N PHE A 376 -32.07 23.69 -7.05
CA PHE A 376 -31.29 22.47 -7.09
C PHE A 376 -31.17 21.98 -8.53
N THR A 377 -29.93 21.73 -8.96
CA THR A 377 -29.64 21.15 -10.27
C THR A 377 -29.45 19.65 -10.13
N PHE A 378 -30.43 18.88 -10.62
CA PHE A 378 -30.31 17.43 -10.70
C PHE A 378 -29.44 17.08 -11.91
N ALA A 379 -28.29 16.44 -11.67
CA ALA A 379 -27.48 15.82 -12.72
C ALA A 379 -27.84 14.34 -12.81
N ALA A 380 -28.28 13.89 -13.99
CA ALA A 380 -28.72 12.51 -14.19
C ALA A 380 -27.59 11.49 -13.99
N GLY A 381 -26.35 11.88 -14.31
CA GLY A 381 -25.23 10.95 -14.40
C GLY A 381 -25.48 9.87 -15.46
N ARG A 382 -24.68 8.81 -15.44
CA ARG A 382 -24.88 7.62 -16.28
C ARG A 382 -25.83 6.63 -15.60
N VAL A 383 -26.60 5.88 -16.39
CA VAL A 383 -27.53 4.83 -15.92
C VAL A 383 -27.41 3.61 -16.83
N ALA A 384 -27.79 2.43 -16.31
CA ALA A 384 -27.99 1.23 -17.14
C ALA A 384 -29.48 0.90 -17.12
N GLY A 385 -30.12 0.96 -18.28
CA GLY A 385 -31.57 1.04 -18.41
C GLY A 385 -32.13 2.42 -18.05
N ASP A 386 -33.34 2.69 -18.55
CA ASP A 386 -34.15 3.78 -18.03
C ASP A 386 -34.30 3.65 -16.52
N ALA A 387 -33.93 4.69 -15.79
CA ALA A 387 -33.97 4.72 -14.34
C ALA A 387 -34.98 5.75 -13.85
N THR A 388 -35.54 5.50 -12.67
CA THR A 388 -36.40 6.47 -12.00
C THR A 388 -35.71 6.98 -10.75
N ALA A 389 -35.81 8.27 -10.51
CA ALA A 389 -35.44 8.89 -9.26
C ALA A 389 -36.61 9.77 -8.78
N THR A 390 -36.72 9.97 -7.47
CA THR A 390 -37.62 10.97 -6.91
C THR A 390 -36.79 12.03 -6.22
N LEU A 391 -36.84 13.26 -6.71
CA LEU A 391 -36.31 14.40 -5.97
C LEU A 391 -37.45 14.96 -5.11
N GLN A 392 -37.29 14.94 -3.80
CA GLN A 392 -38.27 15.46 -2.86
C GLN A 392 -37.78 16.80 -2.31
N LEU A 393 -38.58 17.84 -2.50
CA LEU A 393 -38.47 19.06 -1.70
C LEU A 393 -39.19 18.82 -0.38
N LYS A 394 -38.49 18.96 0.75
CA LYS A 394 -39.04 18.88 2.10
C LYS A 394 -38.77 20.19 2.82
N ALA A 395 -39.81 20.83 3.35
CA ALA A 395 -39.69 22.05 4.14
C ALA A 395 -40.35 21.88 5.50
N VAL A 396 -39.66 22.34 6.54
CA VAL A 396 -40.13 22.35 7.92
C VAL A 396 -40.73 23.71 8.20
N PHE A 397 -41.99 23.74 8.63
CA PHE A 397 -42.72 24.92 9.06
C PHE A 397 -43.01 24.84 10.57
N ALA A 398 -43.52 25.93 11.14
CA ALA A 398 -43.90 25.97 12.55
C ALA A 398 -45.04 24.96 12.88
N ASP A 399 -45.96 24.74 11.95
CA ASP A 399 -47.15 23.89 12.09
C ASP A 399 -46.95 22.44 11.59
N GLY A 400 -45.82 22.13 10.95
CA GLY A 400 -45.55 20.78 10.45
C GLY A 400 -44.48 20.71 9.37
N VAL A 401 -44.35 19.56 8.72
CA VAL A 401 -43.45 19.34 7.59
C VAL A 401 -44.29 19.18 6.32
N LYS A 402 -43.94 19.90 5.25
CA LYS A 402 -44.56 19.72 3.93
C LYS A 402 -43.54 19.15 2.95
N THR A 403 -44.00 18.30 2.05
CA THR A 403 -43.16 17.67 1.02
C THR A 403 -43.80 17.80 -0.35
N LYS A 404 -42.97 17.92 -1.39
CA LYS A 404 -43.34 17.85 -2.79
C LYS A 404 -42.38 16.89 -3.49
N ASP A 405 -42.92 15.82 -4.06
CA ASP A 405 -42.15 14.85 -4.82
C ASP A 405 -42.11 15.28 -6.28
N ILE A 406 -40.93 15.16 -6.87
CA ILE A 406 -40.66 15.40 -8.27
C ILE A 406 -40.25 14.06 -8.89
N ALA A 407 -41.11 13.51 -9.73
CA ALA A 407 -40.85 12.25 -10.42
C ALA A 407 -39.85 12.50 -11.56
N ILE A 408 -38.66 11.92 -11.46
CA ILE A 408 -37.61 12.05 -12.48
C ILE A 408 -37.45 10.71 -13.20
N THR A 409 -37.61 10.73 -14.51
CA THR A 409 -37.19 9.62 -15.37
C THR A 409 -35.87 9.98 -16.02
N VAL A 410 -34.83 9.21 -15.74
CA VAL A 410 -33.56 9.27 -16.46
C VAL A 410 -33.63 8.30 -17.63
N LYS A 411 -33.50 8.82 -18.85
CA LYS A 411 -33.48 8.00 -20.06
C LYS A 411 -32.06 7.54 -20.37
N GLU A 412 -31.88 6.22 -20.47
CA GLU A 412 -30.64 5.68 -21.05
C GLU A 412 -30.66 5.96 -22.56
N THR A 413 -29.68 6.71 -23.03
CA THR A 413 -29.53 7.09 -24.44
C THR A 413 -28.16 6.75 -24.99
N ILE A 414 -27.23 6.38 -24.10
CA ILE A 414 -25.84 6.00 -24.32
C ILE A 414 -25.77 4.51 -24.00
N PRO A 415 -25.67 3.63 -25.01
CA PRO A 415 -25.61 2.19 -24.75
C PRO A 415 -24.31 1.82 -24.02
N GLU A 416 -24.38 0.87 -23.09
CA GLU A 416 -23.18 0.31 -22.44
C GLU A 416 -22.35 -0.55 -23.41
N PRO A 417 -21.04 -0.74 -23.15
CA PRO A 417 -20.18 -1.49 -24.07
C PRO A 417 -20.64 -2.94 -24.24
N VAL A 418 -21.02 -3.32 -25.46
CA VAL A 418 -21.30 -4.72 -25.84
C VAL A 418 -20.09 -5.24 -26.57
N PHE A 419 -19.38 -6.20 -25.98
CA PHE A 419 -18.15 -6.72 -26.56
C PHE A 419 -17.97 -8.22 -26.32
N THR A 420 -17.13 -8.83 -27.13
CA THR A 420 -16.61 -10.18 -26.93
C THR A 420 -15.10 -10.15 -26.80
N LEU A 421 -14.51 -11.21 -26.25
CA LEU A 421 -13.07 -11.40 -26.20
C LEU A 421 -12.65 -12.39 -27.28
N LYS A 422 -11.69 -11.99 -28.12
CA LYS A 422 -11.05 -12.87 -29.10
C LYS A 422 -9.70 -13.32 -28.55
N ALA A 423 -9.59 -14.63 -28.31
CA ALA A 423 -8.37 -15.29 -27.86
C ALA A 423 -8.22 -16.65 -28.56
N PRO A 424 -7.01 -17.20 -28.68
CA PRO A 424 -6.84 -18.59 -29.10
C PRO A 424 -7.37 -19.55 -28.03
N ALA A 425 -7.88 -20.71 -28.45
CA ALA A 425 -8.35 -21.74 -27.52
C ALA A 425 -7.20 -22.40 -26.74
N ALA A 426 -6.01 -22.45 -27.32
CA ALA A 426 -4.81 -23.03 -26.73
C ALA A 426 -3.59 -22.12 -26.93
N TRP A 427 -2.63 -22.21 -26.01
CA TRP A 427 -1.40 -21.42 -26.04
C TRP A 427 -0.22 -22.24 -25.50
N ASP A 428 0.95 -22.12 -26.13
CA ASP A 428 2.19 -22.78 -25.70
C ASP A 428 2.86 -22.09 -24.48
N GLY A 429 2.32 -20.95 -24.03
CA GLY A 429 2.88 -20.17 -22.93
C GLY A 429 4.18 -19.43 -23.25
N ARG A 430 4.62 -19.37 -24.52
CA ARG A 430 5.89 -18.78 -24.96
C ARG A 430 5.74 -17.79 -26.11
N ALA A 431 4.95 -18.14 -27.13
CA ALA A 431 4.64 -17.20 -28.21
C ALA A 431 3.84 -16.02 -27.64
N THR A 432 4.15 -14.80 -28.04
CA THR A 432 3.28 -13.67 -27.66
C THR A 432 1.93 -13.81 -28.35
N ILE A 433 0.85 -13.76 -27.57
CA ILE A 433 -0.53 -13.75 -28.07
C ILE A 433 -1.27 -12.50 -27.59
N GLU A 434 -2.31 -12.11 -28.30
CA GLU A 434 -3.17 -10.99 -27.93
C GLU A 434 -4.58 -11.49 -27.62
N VAL A 435 -5.14 -11.02 -26.51
CA VAL A 435 -6.57 -11.14 -26.20
C VAL A 435 -7.20 -9.77 -26.47
N GLY A 436 -7.91 -9.66 -27.59
CA GLY A 436 -8.51 -8.40 -28.03
C GLY A 436 -9.99 -8.32 -27.66
N SER A 437 -10.44 -7.13 -27.24
CA SER A 437 -11.87 -6.84 -27.14
C SER A 437 -12.44 -6.45 -28.50
N GLN A 438 -13.58 -7.04 -28.88
CA GLN A 438 -14.34 -6.67 -30.07
C GLN A 438 -15.63 -5.98 -29.63
N VAL A 439 -15.63 -4.65 -29.62
CA VAL A 439 -16.78 -3.84 -29.19
C VAL A 439 -17.75 -3.65 -30.34
N ALA A 440 -18.89 -4.35 -30.30
CA ALA A 440 -19.86 -4.40 -31.38
C ALA A 440 -20.60 -3.07 -31.60
N ASN A 441 -20.82 -2.29 -30.54
CA ASN A 441 -21.63 -1.07 -30.54
C ASN A 441 -20.82 0.23 -30.40
N LEU A 442 -19.51 0.23 -30.71
CA LEU A 442 -18.63 1.39 -30.54
C LEU A 442 -19.14 2.65 -31.29
N ALA A 443 -19.57 2.50 -32.54
CA ALA A 443 -20.09 3.61 -33.35
C ALA A 443 -21.34 4.26 -32.72
N ALA A 444 -22.22 3.44 -32.12
CA ALA A 444 -23.41 3.94 -31.43
C ALA A 444 -23.04 4.75 -30.17
N MET A 445 -22.03 4.31 -29.42
CA MET A 445 -21.51 5.06 -28.27
C MET A 445 -20.82 6.36 -28.69
N GLN A 446 -20.02 6.34 -29.76
CA GLN A 446 -19.35 7.52 -30.31
C GLN A 446 -20.34 8.59 -30.76
N ALA A 447 -21.43 8.21 -31.41
CA ALA A 447 -22.51 9.12 -31.81
C ALA A 447 -23.16 9.86 -30.63
N ARG A 448 -22.99 9.35 -29.41
CA ARG A 448 -23.50 9.95 -28.16
C ARG A 448 -22.40 10.57 -27.28
N GLY A 449 -21.18 10.69 -27.80
CA GLY A 449 -20.05 11.28 -27.06
C GLY A 449 -19.42 10.38 -26.00
N ALA A 450 -19.71 9.06 -26.01
CA ALA A 450 -19.20 8.08 -25.04
C ALA A 450 -18.26 7.04 -25.71
N GLY A 451 -17.49 7.47 -26.70
CA GLY A 451 -16.57 6.60 -27.45
C GLY A 451 -15.28 6.24 -26.70
N GLU A 452 -14.96 6.94 -25.62
CA GLU A 452 -13.78 6.65 -24.80
C GLU A 452 -14.06 5.49 -23.86
N LEU A 453 -13.25 4.45 -23.96
CA LEU A 453 -13.41 3.22 -23.19
C LEU A 453 -12.23 3.02 -22.24
N THR A 454 -12.56 2.68 -21.01
CA THR A 454 -11.60 2.23 -19.98
C THR A 454 -11.64 0.72 -19.89
N PHE A 455 -10.46 0.10 -19.75
CA PHE A 455 -10.32 -1.36 -19.68
C PHE A 455 -9.57 -1.73 -18.41
N ALA A 456 -10.14 -2.62 -17.61
CA ALA A 456 -9.45 -3.32 -16.53
C ALA A 456 -9.28 -4.80 -16.93
N TRP A 457 -8.03 -5.28 -16.91
CA TRP A 457 -7.69 -6.63 -17.33
C TRP A 457 -7.17 -7.49 -16.17
N SER A 458 -7.62 -8.73 -16.08
CA SER A 458 -7.04 -9.75 -15.20
C SER A 458 -6.79 -11.05 -15.96
N ALA A 459 -5.84 -11.83 -15.48
CA ALA A 459 -5.46 -13.12 -16.05
C ALA A 459 -4.97 -14.02 -14.91
N GLY A 460 -5.59 -15.19 -14.74
CA GLY A 460 -5.27 -16.13 -13.67
C GLY A 460 -5.97 -17.48 -13.85
N PRO A 461 -5.73 -18.46 -12.98
CA PRO A 461 -4.90 -18.38 -11.78
C PRO A 461 -3.37 -18.47 -12.06
N LEU A 462 -2.95 -18.85 -13.26
CA LEU A 462 -1.53 -19.03 -13.57
C LEU A 462 -0.77 -17.69 -13.56
N ALA A 463 0.50 -17.70 -13.13
CA ALA A 463 1.35 -16.53 -13.27
C ALA A 463 1.66 -16.28 -14.75
N VAL A 464 1.43 -15.05 -15.21
CA VAL A 464 1.64 -14.64 -16.60
C VAL A 464 2.37 -13.32 -16.67
N ILE A 465 3.28 -13.22 -17.64
CA ILE A 465 3.86 -11.96 -18.06
C ILE A 465 2.91 -11.34 -19.08
N LYS A 466 2.46 -10.12 -18.81
CA LYS A 466 1.43 -9.44 -19.60
C LYS A 466 1.69 -7.95 -19.74
N GLU A 467 1.17 -7.38 -20.82
CA GLU A 467 1.15 -5.94 -21.08
C GLU A 467 -0.26 -5.51 -21.45
N VAL A 468 -0.73 -4.44 -20.83
CA VAL A 468 -2.02 -3.82 -21.20
C VAL A 468 -1.77 -2.84 -22.34
N ALA A 469 -2.53 -2.98 -23.41
CA ALA A 469 -2.57 -2.03 -24.51
C ALA A 469 -4.03 -1.59 -24.75
N PRO A 470 -4.27 -0.50 -25.50
CA PRO A 470 -5.64 -0.03 -25.78
C PRO A 470 -6.52 -1.15 -26.37
N GLY A 471 -7.60 -1.51 -25.66
CA GLY A 471 -8.55 -2.53 -26.07
C GLY A 471 -8.04 -3.97 -26.11
N LYS A 472 -6.83 -4.27 -25.60
CA LYS A 472 -6.29 -5.63 -25.62
C LYS A 472 -5.29 -5.92 -24.51
N LEU A 473 -5.20 -7.19 -24.15
CA LEU A 473 -4.15 -7.71 -23.26
C LEU A 473 -3.17 -8.54 -24.08
N ARG A 474 -1.89 -8.17 -24.06
CA ARG A 474 -0.82 -8.98 -24.64
C ARG A 474 -0.32 -9.94 -23.57
N LEU A 475 -0.42 -11.24 -23.83
CA LEU A 475 0.18 -12.27 -22.99
C LEU A 475 1.52 -12.66 -23.62
N LEU A 476 2.59 -12.38 -22.89
CA LEU A 476 3.96 -12.58 -23.39
C LEU A 476 4.47 -13.98 -23.04
N ARG A 477 4.12 -14.47 -21.85
CA ARG A 477 4.59 -15.75 -21.33
C ARG A 477 3.71 -16.26 -20.19
N ALA A 478 3.41 -17.55 -20.18
CA ALA A 478 2.87 -18.23 -19.00
C ALA A 478 4.00 -18.90 -18.21
N GLN A 479 3.85 -18.95 -16.89
CA GLN A 479 4.82 -19.60 -16.01
C GLN A 479 4.30 -20.93 -15.46
N ASN A 480 3.09 -21.35 -15.82
CA ASN A 480 2.52 -22.65 -15.50
C ASN A 480 1.63 -23.15 -16.66
N SER A 481 1.33 -24.45 -16.67
CA SER A 481 0.34 -25.07 -17.56
C SER A 481 -1.00 -25.22 -16.86
N GLY A 482 -2.09 -25.23 -17.62
CA GLY A 482 -3.46 -25.34 -17.12
C GLY A 482 -4.42 -24.33 -17.74
N PRO A 483 -5.66 -24.24 -17.23
CA PRO A 483 -6.61 -23.25 -17.69
C PRO A 483 -6.20 -21.85 -17.21
N LEU A 484 -6.13 -20.90 -18.16
CA LEU A 484 -5.94 -19.48 -17.89
C LEU A 484 -7.22 -18.72 -18.27
N THR A 485 -7.89 -18.12 -17.30
CA THR A 485 -9.03 -17.24 -17.54
C THR A 485 -8.54 -15.80 -17.66
N VAL A 486 -8.81 -15.17 -18.80
CA VAL A 486 -8.57 -13.76 -19.06
C VAL A 486 -9.91 -13.02 -18.96
N THR A 487 -9.97 -12.02 -18.09
CA THR A 487 -11.17 -11.20 -17.86
C THR A 487 -10.89 -9.77 -18.27
N ALA A 488 -11.81 -9.17 -19.02
CA ALA A 488 -11.84 -7.74 -19.28
C ALA A 488 -13.10 -7.14 -18.68
N THR A 489 -12.96 -6.03 -17.98
CA THR A 489 -14.06 -5.17 -17.55
C THR A 489 -13.93 -3.84 -18.30
N VAL A 490 -14.97 -3.47 -19.05
CA VAL A 490 -14.98 -2.31 -19.95
C VAL A 490 -16.04 -1.33 -19.48
N SER A 491 -15.68 -0.06 -19.36
CA SER A 491 -16.63 1.02 -19.04
C SER A 491 -16.38 2.22 -19.94
N ASN A 492 -17.46 2.85 -20.38
CA ASN A 492 -17.47 4.15 -21.06
C ASN A 492 -17.89 5.30 -20.10
N GLY A 493 -17.79 5.08 -18.79
CA GLY A 493 -18.31 5.97 -17.74
C GLY A 493 -19.66 5.54 -17.15
N GLY A 494 -20.34 4.57 -17.75
CA GLY A 494 -21.53 3.92 -17.21
C GLY A 494 -21.25 2.58 -16.53
N GLN A 495 -22.26 1.70 -16.46
CA GLN A 495 -22.11 0.40 -15.80
C GLN A 495 -21.08 -0.47 -16.52
N PRO A 496 -19.99 -0.89 -15.84
CA PRO A 496 -18.96 -1.68 -16.48
C PRO A 496 -19.50 -3.04 -16.93
N THR A 497 -19.22 -3.43 -18.17
CA THR A 497 -19.53 -4.76 -18.69
C THR A 497 -18.30 -5.66 -18.57
N THR A 498 -18.49 -6.91 -18.16
CA THR A 498 -17.39 -7.86 -17.95
C THR A 498 -17.55 -9.08 -18.84
N GLN A 499 -16.46 -9.49 -19.47
CA GLN A 499 -16.37 -10.71 -20.28
C GLN A 499 -15.13 -11.50 -19.90
N SER A 500 -15.20 -12.82 -20.03
CA SER A 500 -14.11 -13.73 -19.75
C SER A 500 -13.92 -14.74 -20.87
N VAL A 501 -12.68 -15.14 -21.12
CA VAL A 501 -12.32 -16.23 -22.02
C VAL A 501 -11.29 -17.12 -21.36
N THR A 502 -11.38 -18.44 -21.56
CA THR A 502 -10.42 -19.40 -21.02
C THR A 502 -9.52 -19.92 -22.14
N ILE A 503 -8.21 -19.92 -21.87
CA ILE A 503 -7.16 -20.40 -22.76
C ILE A 503 -6.54 -21.64 -22.11
N ALA A 504 -6.44 -22.75 -22.84
CA ALA A 504 -5.70 -23.93 -22.39
C ALA A 504 -4.19 -23.69 -22.61
N VAL A 505 -3.43 -23.57 -21.51
CA VAL A 505 -1.98 -23.34 -21.58
C VAL A 505 -1.23 -24.65 -21.41
N THR A 506 -0.32 -24.94 -22.33
CA THR A 506 0.57 -26.10 -22.27
C THR A 506 2.01 -25.66 -22.52
N GLU A 507 2.80 -25.57 -21.47
CA GLU A 507 4.20 -25.18 -21.60
C GLU A 507 5.06 -26.26 -22.25
N PRO A 508 6.16 -25.87 -22.93
CA PRO A 508 7.17 -26.84 -23.32
C PRO A 508 7.85 -27.44 -22.08
N LYS A 509 8.28 -28.70 -22.16
CA LYS A 509 8.99 -29.39 -21.08
C LYS A 509 10.28 -28.65 -20.66
N ARG A 510 10.92 -27.94 -21.58
CA ARG A 510 12.12 -27.11 -21.36
C ARG A 510 12.06 -25.89 -22.25
N ASP A 511 12.54 -24.76 -21.75
CA ASP A 511 12.72 -23.55 -22.54
C ASP A 511 13.91 -23.71 -23.50
N ALA A 512 13.81 -23.12 -24.69
CA ALA A 512 14.95 -22.95 -25.57
C ALA A 512 15.98 -22.02 -24.92
N TRP A 513 17.27 -22.39 -25.05
CA TRP A 513 18.36 -21.56 -24.53
C TRP A 513 18.48 -20.26 -25.32
N VAL A 514 18.47 -19.13 -24.62
CA VAL A 514 18.68 -17.82 -25.23
C VAL A 514 20.17 -17.49 -25.21
N THR A 515 20.77 -17.34 -26.39
CA THR A 515 22.20 -17.00 -26.50
C THR A 515 22.41 -15.51 -26.29
N ARG A 516 23.34 -15.14 -25.41
CA ARG A 516 23.76 -13.75 -25.24
C ARG A 516 24.51 -13.26 -26.48
N VAL A 517 24.18 -12.05 -26.94
CA VAL A 517 24.96 -11.36 -27.97
C VAL A 517 26.13 -10.60 -27.29
N PRO A 518 27.40 -10.88 -27.63
CA PRO A 518 28.53 -10.16 -27.06
C PRO A 518 28.63 -8.72 -27.61
N ALA A 519 29.11 -7.80 -26.78
CA ALA A 519 29.33 -6.41 -27.19
C ALA A 519 30.32 -6.30 -28.36
N LYS A 520 30.34 -5.14 -29.04
CA LYS A 520 31.21 -4.90 -30.21
C LYS A 520 32.68 -5.14 -29.87
N ASP A 521 33.16 -4.53 -28.79
CA ASP A 521 34.56 -4.57 -28.33
C ASP A 521 34.71 -5.39 -27.04
N GLU A 522 33.97 -6.50 -26.95
CA GLU A 522 33.97 -7.35 -25.77
C GLU A 522 35.30 -8.09 -25.57
N GLN A 523 35.99 -7.81 -24.46
CA GLN A 523 37.23 -8.49 -24.07
C GLN A 523 37.10 -9.08 -22.66
N PRO A 524 37.87 -10.15 -22.35
CA PRO A 524 37.93 -10.72 -21.02
C PRO A 524 38.56 -9.74 -20.02
N GLU A 525 38.18 -9.87 -18.75
CA GLU A 525 38.72 -9.13 -17.61
C GLU A 525 39.34 -10.08 -16.59
N ASP A 526 40.36 -9.64 -15.86
CA ASP A 526 40.98 -10.47 -14.82
C ASP A 526 39.95 -10.86 -13.76
N GLY A 527 39.98 -12.13 -13.36
CA GLY A 527 39.05 -12.69 -12.38
C GLY A 527 37.66 -13.03 -12.92
N GLN A 528 37.41 -12.81 -14.22
CA GLN A 528 36.07 -12.96 -14.81
C GLN A 528 35.53 -14.39 -14.75
N PHE A 529 34.23 -14.48 -14.44
CA PHE A 529 33.46 -15.72 -14.49
C PHE A 529 32.73 -15.88 -15.83
N TYR A 530 32.74 -17.08 -16.39
CA TYR A 530 31.96 -17.47 -17.56
C TYR A 530 30.88 -18.47 -17.17
N ALA A 531 29.62 -18.08 -17.31
CA ALA A 531 28.53 -19.02 -17.13
C ALA A 531 28.53 -20.04 -18.28
N ARG A 532 28.37 -21.32 -17.94
CA ARG A 532 28.18 -22.38 -18.93
C ARG A 532 26.80 -22.27 -19.57
N ASP A 533 26.70 -22.59 -20.85
CA ASP A 533 25.45 -22.67 -21.61
C ASP A 533 24.79 -24.07 -21.51
N ASP A 534 23.72 -24.32 -22.26
CA ASP A 534 23.04 -25.62 -22.31
C ASP A 534 23.88 -26.73 -22.97
N SER A 535 24.95 -26.38 -23.69
CA SER A 535 25.98 -27.32 -24.16
C SER A 535 27.04 -27.66 -23.10
N ASN A 536 26.85 -27.18 -21.86
CA ASN A 536 27.75 -27.37 -20.73
C ASN A 536 29.14 -26.73 -20.93
N LEU A 537 29.21 -25.62 -21.67
CA LEU A 537 30.46 -24.88 -21.93
C LEU A 537 30.28 -23.38 -21.71
N GLY A 538 31.28 -22.70 -21.17
CA GLY A 538 31.36 -21.25 -21.18
C GLY A 538 31.87 -20.74 -22.53
N THR A 539 31.49 -19.54 -22.93
CA THR A 539 32.04 -18.91 -24.16
C THR A 539 32.74 -17.60 -23.81
N LEU A 540 34.06 -17.58 -24.01
CA LEU A 540 34.88 -16.38 -23.93
C LEU A 540 34.93 -15.71 -25.28
N HIS A 541 34.54 -14.43 -25.32
CA HIS A 541 34.69 -13.59 -26.50
C HIS A 541 35.88 -12.63 -26.35
N TYR A 542 36.67 -12.51 -27.40
CA TYR A 542 37.75 -11.54 -27.51
C TYR A 542 37.56 -10.75 -28.82
N LYS A 543 36.95 -9.59 -28.72
CA LYS A 543 36.57 -8.72 -29.84
C LYS A 543 37.17 -7.33 -29.66
N GLY A 544 37.52 -6.70 -30.77
CA GLY A 544 38.01 -5.34 -30.76
C GLY A 544 38.53 -4.88 -32.10
N THR A 545 39.11 -3.69 -32.08
CA THR A 545 39.81 -3.07 -33.21
C THR A 545 41.24 -2.78 -32.80
N LEU A 546 42.21 -3.10 -33.65
CA LEU A 546 43.61 -2.75 -33.45
C LEU A 546 43.82 -1.25 -33.61
N ALA A 547 44.75 -0.69 -32.84
CA ALA A 547 45.24 0.66 -33.07
C ALA A 547 45.95 0.74 -34.45
N GLU A 548 46.90 -0.18 -34.66
CA GLU A 548 47.70 -0.30 -35.89
C GLU A 548 47.39 -1.58 -36.68
N PRO A 549 47.48 -1.58 -38.02
CA PRO A 549 47.34 -2.79 -38.83
C PRO A 549 48.39 -3.87 -38.47
N ALA A 550 48.01 -5.14 -38.62
CA ALA A 550 48.91 -6.29 -38.46
C ALA A 550 48.57 -7.39 -39.47
N ASP A 551 49.56 -8.24 -39.82
CA ASP A 551 49.37 -9.32 -40.79
C ASP A 551 48.37 -10.36 -40.27
N ALA A 552 48.42 -10.64 -38.97
CA ALA A 552 47.45 -11.47 -38.26
C ALA A 552 47.33 -11.06 -36.79
N VAL A 553 46.27 -11.50 -36.13
CA VAL A 553 46.13 -11.51 -34.68
C VAL A 553 46.02 -12.93 -34.17
N PHE A 554 46.45 -13.17 -32.94
CA PHE A 554 46.32 -14.46 -32.28
C PHE A 554 45.68 -14.35 -30.89
N LEU A 555 45.04 -15.44 -30.47
CA LEU A 555 44.59 -15.67 -29.11
C LEU A 555 45.12 -17.03 -28.63
N LYS A 556 45.99 -17.03 -27.63
CA LYS A 556 46.47 -18.22 -26.94
C LYS A 556 45.67 -18.42 -25.67
N THR A 557 45.11 -19.61 -25.46
CA THR A 557 44.34 -19.97 -24.27
C THR A 557 45.10 -21.02 -23.47
N PHE A 558 45.22 -20.79 -22.17
CA PHE A 558 45.89 -21.65 -21.22
C PHE A 558 44.87 -22.18 -20.20
N ALA A 559 45.02 -23.44 -19.80
CA ALA A 559 44.33 -24.06 -18.68
C ALA A 559 45.38 -24.57 -17.69
N ASP A 560 45.29 -24.14 -16.43
CA ASP A 560 46.23 -24.47 -15.35
C ASP A 560 47.70 -24.25 -15.75
N GLY A 561 47.95 -23.13 -16.44
CA GLY A 561 49.27 -22.74 -16.93
C GLY A 561 49.72 -23.44 -18.23
N LYS A 562 49.04 -24.49 -18.67
CA LYS A 562 49.35 -25.21 -19.91
C LYS A 562 48.64 -24.58 -21.10
N LEU A 563 49.35 -24.30 -22.19
CA LEU A 563 48.76 -23.85 -23.46
C LEU A 563 47.87 -24.97 -24.02
N ILE A 564 46.58 -24.67 -24.26
CA ILE A 564 45.61 -25.65 -24.78
C ILE A 564 45.06 -25.30 -26.16
N LEU A 565 45.14 -24.03 -26.57
CA LEU A 565 44.63 -23.58 -27.86
C LEU A 565 45.36 -22.33 -28.33
N THR A 566 45.71 -22.29 -29.62
CA THR A 566 46.13 -21.07 -30.31
C THR A 566 45.21 -20.88 -31.50
N GLN A 567 44.52 -19.74 -31.57
CA GLN A 567 43.75 -19.32 -32.74
C GLN A 567 44.45 -18.13 -33.39
N THR A 568 44.52 -18.12 -34.72
CA THR A 568 45.11 -17.02 -35.50
C THR A 568 44.15 -16.64 -36.61
N THR A 569 43.89 -15.35 -36.78
CA THR A 569 43.04 -14.83 -37.88
C THR A 569 43.61 -13.55 -38.47
N LYS A 570 43.31 -13.28 -39.74
CA LYS A 570 43.57 -11.97 -40.34
C LYS A 570 42.54 -10.95 -39.82
N PRO A 571 42.94 -9.70 -39.51
CA PRO A 571 41.99 -8.65 -39.16
C PRO A 571 41.01 -8.34 -40.31
N ILE A 572 39.73 -8.19 -39.97
CA ILE A 572 38.66 -7.77 -40.88
C ILE A 572 38.81 -6.26 -41.14
N ALA A 573 38.71 -5.85 -42.41
CA ALA A 573 38.94 -4.47 -42.85
C ALA A 573 40.28 -3.89 -42.32
N GLY A 574 41.30 -4.73 -42.16
CA GLY A 574 42.64 -4.35 -41.75
C GLY A 574 42.85 -4.07 -40.26
N LYS A 575 41.80 -4.01 -39.42
CA LYS A 575 41.94 -3.69 -37.98
C LYS A 575 41.02 -4.46 -37.02
N SER A 576 39.84 -4.92 -37.44
CA SER A 576 38.87 -5.56 -36.52
C SER A 576 39.14 -7.05 -36.33
N TYR A 577 38.87 -7.60 -35.16
CA TYR A 577 39.05 -9.04 -34.88
C TYR A 577 37.98 -9.61 -33.95
N HIS A 578 37.79 -10.93 -34.02
CA HIS A 578 36.90 -11.67 -33.15
C HIS A 578 37.44 -13.10 -32.93
N PHE A 579 37.56 -13.47 -31.66
CA PHE A 579 37.73 -14.85 -31.23
C PHE A 579 36.59 -15.27 -30.30
N ALA A 580 36.22 -16.54 -30.39
CA ALA A 580 35.32 -17.19 -29.47
C ALA A 580 35.95 -18.52 -29.01
N VAL A 581 36.17 -18.67 -27.71
CA VAL A 581 36.80 -19.84 -27.10
C VAL A 581 35.82 -20.51 -26.16
N LYS A 582 35.62 -21.82 -26.34
CA LYS A 582 34.82 -22.63 -25.44
C LYS A 582 35.64 -23.04 -24.21
N LEU A 583 35.11 -22.77 -23.02
CA LEU A 583 35.72 -23.11 -21.73
C LEU A 583 34.94 -24.26 -21.10
N LYS A 584 35.65 -25.29 -20.63
CA LYS A 584 35.02 -26.38 -19.90
C LYS A 584 34.79 -25.93 -18.45
N PRO A 585 33.61 -26.24 -17.85
CA PRO A 585 33.44 -26.05 -16.43
C PRO A 585 34.31 -27.05 -15.66
N GLY A 586 34.77 -26.65 -14.49
CA GLY A 586 35.66 -27.45 -13.65
C GLY A 586 36.56 -26.55 -12.80
N LEU A 587 37.24 -27.13 -11.81
CA LEU A 587 38.26 -26.44 -11.02
C LEU A 587 39.52 -26.19 -11.87
N ILE A 588 39.38 -25.37 -12.92
CA ILE A 588 40.38 -25.06 -13.94
C ILE A 588 40.59 -23.56 -13.96
N LYS A 589 41.84 -23.11 -13.88
CA LYS A 589 42.21 -21.70 -14.06
C LYS A 589 42.57 -21.42 -15.50
N TYR A 590 41.75 -20.61 -16.15
CA TYR A 590 42.02 -20.16 -17.51
C TYR A 590 42.78 -18.83 -17.53
N ARG A 591 43.60 -18.68 -18.57
CA ARG A 591 44.28 -17.42 -18.92
C ARG A 591 44.35 -17.30 -20.43
N VAL A 592 44.27 -16.08 -20.96
CA VAL A 592 44.46 -15.81 -22.38
C VAL A 592 45.59 -14.82 -22.63
N GLU A 593 46.25 -14.97 -23.78
CA GLU A 593 47.18 -14.00 -24.35
C GLU A 593 46.69 -13.60 -25.73
N PHE A 594 46.41 -12.31 -25.90
CA PHE A 594 46.09 -11.73 -27.19
C PHE A 594 47.29 -10.97 -27.72
N GLY A 595 47.55 -11.10 -29.02
CA GLY A 595 48.66 -10.43 -29.67
C GLY A 595 48.51 -10.29 -31.18
N THR A 596 49.49 -9.62 -31.79
CA THR A 596 49.61 -9.44 -33.23
C THR A 596 50.80 -10.23 -33.78
N LYS A 597 50.76 -10.50 -35.08
CA LYS A 597 51.87 -11.02 -35.86
C LYS A 597 52.15 -10.05 -37.00
N THR A 598 53.38 -9.54 -37.08
CA THR A 598 53.84 -8.63 -38.13
C THR A 598 55.23 -9.06 -38.58
N GLY A 599 55.43 -9.28 -39.88
CA GLY A 599 56.72 -9.70 -40.44
C GLY A 599 57.23 -11.04 -39.87
N GLY A 600 56.31 -11.93 -39.45
CA GLY A 600 56.65 -13.21 -38.84
C GLY A 600 56.85 -13.20 -37.32
N THR A 601 57.00 -12.03 -36.69
CA THR A 601 57.21 -11.86 -35.24
C THR A 601 55.88 -11.77 -34.50
N GLU A 602 55.71 -12.54 -33.42
CA GLU A 602 54.56 -12.44 -32.52
C GLU A 602 54.81 -11.45 -31.38
N THR A 603 53.88 -10.52 -31.16
CA THR A 603 53.89 -9.56 -30.06
C THR A 603 52.64 -9.75 -29.21
N VAL A 604 52.81 -10.11 -27.93
CA VAL A 604 51.69 -10.19 -26.97
C VAL A 604 51.32 -8.79 -26.53
N LEU A 605 50.06 -8.39 -26.78
CA LEU A 605 49.53 -7.08 -26.44
C LEU A 605 48.79 -7.07 -25.10
N ARG A 606 48.14 -8.19 -24.74
CA ARG A 606 47.38 -8.28 -23.50
C ARG A 606 47.40 -9.69 -22.93
N ARG A 607 47.51 -9.78 -21.60
CA ARG A 607 47.36 -11.01 -20.82
C ARG A 607 46.18 -10.80 -19.87
N VAL A 608 45.28 -11.78 -19.79
CA VAL A 608 44.14 -11.77 -18.86
C VAL A 608 44.01 -13.14 -18.21
N GLY A 609 43.98 -13.19 -16.87
CA GLY A 609 44.03 -14.43 -16.09
C GLY A 609 42.99 -14.53 -14.97
N ASP A 610 43.13 -15.58 -14.16
CA ASP A 610 42.20 -15.96 -13.08
C ASP A 610 40.75 -16.15 -13.57
N LEU A 611 40.61 -16.61 -14.81
CA LEU A 611 39.32 -16.84 -15.47
C LEU A 611 38.78 -18.22 -15.07
N VAL A 612 37.49 -18.30 -14.77
CA VAL A 612 36.82 -19.55 -14.37
C VAL A 612 35.49 -19.73 -15.10
N CYS A 613 35.05 -20.97 -15.25
CA CYS A 613 33.81 -21.33 -15.95
C CYS A 613 32.92 -22.21 -15.08
N GLY A 614 31.63 -21.87 -14.93
CA GLY A 614 30.71 -22.64 -14.09
C GLY A 614 29.27 -22.14 -14.08
N ASP A 615 28.58 -22.27 -12.95
CA ASP A 615 27.18 -21.87 -12.78
C ASP A 615 27.00 -20.55 -12.00
N ALA A 616 26.06 -19.72 -12.46
CA ALA A 616 25.74 -18.44 -11.82
C ALA A 616 24.33 -18.42 -11.22
N PHE A 617 24.20 -17.83 -10.04
CA PHE A 617 22.94 -17.69 -9.30
C PHE A 617 22.75 -16.25 -8.80
N LEU A 618 21.51 -15.91 -8.49
CA LEU A 618 21.12 -14.65 -7.86
C LEU A 618 20.47 -14.95 -6.50
N ILE A 619 20.90 -14.23 -5.46
CA ILE A 619 20.17 -14.18 -4.18
C ILE A 619 19.52 -12.82 -4.08
N ASP A 620 18.24 -12.77 -3.74
CA ASP A 620 17.47 -11.55 -3.58
C ASP A 620 16.46 -11.66 -2.42
N GLY A 621 15.91 -10.53 -1.99
CA GLY A 621 14.96 -10.42 -0.88
C GLY A 621 15.44 -9.44 0.19
N GLN A 622 15.27 -9.80 1.46
CA GLN A 622 15.59 -8.90 2.58
C GLN A 622 16.72 -9.40 3.50
N SER A 623 16.69 -9.02 4.78
CA SER A 623 17.79 -9.23 5.72
C SER A 623 18.19 -10.70 5.92
N ASN A 624 17.26 -11.65 5.91
CA ASN A 624 17.59 -13.07 5.98
C ASN A 624 18.10 -13.65 4.64
N ALA A 625 17.80 -13.02 3.50
CA ALA A 625 18.48 -13.32 2.23
C ALA A 625 19.90 -12.74 2.21
N LEU A 626 20.10 -11.54 2.76
CA LEU A 626 21.40 -10.89 2.89
C LEU A 626 22.29 -11.58 3.93
N ALA A 627 21.74 -12.03 5.05
CA ALA A 627 22.37 -12.86 6.07
C ALA A 627 23.73 -12.36 6.61
N THR A 628 23.80 -11.06 6.90
CA THR A 628 24.99 -10.42 7.51
C THR A 628 24.69 -9.78 8.87
N ASP A 629 23.42 -9.58 9.21
CA ASP A 629 23.00 -8.89 10.43
C ASP A 629 22.87 -9.84 11.63
N THR A 630 24.04 -10.23 12.15
CA THR A 630 24.20 -11.01 13.38
C THR A 630 25.30 -10.41 14.26
N GLY A 631 25.19 -10.62 15.57
CA GLY A 631 26.24 -10.28 16.54
C GLY A 631 27.40 -11.29 16.56
N GLU A 632 27.23 -12.45 15.91
CA GLU A 632 28.25 -13.49 15.82
C GLU A 632 29.40 -13.06 14.89
N LYS A 633 30.62 -13.52 15.20
CA LYS A 633 31.83 -13.20 14.43
C LYS A 633 32.39 -14.47 13.79
N SER A 634 32.83 -14.34 12.54
CA SER A 634 33.56 -15.37 11.82
C SER A 634 34.57 -14.71 10.88
N PRO A 635 35.77 -15.30 10.66
CA PRO A 635 36.73 -14.78 9.71
C PRO A 635 36.12 -14.58 8.30
N PRO A 636 36.54 -13.55 7.55
CA PRO A 636 36.13 -13.34 6.17
C PRO A 636 36.82 -14.37 5.25
N GLU A 637 36.31 -15.60 5.23
CA GLU A 637 36.79 -16.64 4.34
C GLU A 637 36.40 -16.35 2.89
N THR A 638 37.30 -16.70 1.97
CA THR A 638 37.14 -16.55 0.52
C THR A 638 37.55 -17.85 -0.19
N SER A 639 37.14 -18.02 -1.44
CA SER A 639 37.53 -19.16 -2.28
C SER A 639 37.90 -18.70 -3.68
N GLU A 640 38.93 -19.30 -4.25
CA GLU A 640 39.32 -19.07 -5.64
C GLU A 640 38.35 -19.66 -6.66
N TRP A 641 37.39 -20.48 -6.23
CA TRP A 641 36.37 -21.10 -7.08
C TRP A 641 34.98 -20.45 -6.93
N ILE A 642 34.88 -19.47 -6.04
CA ILE A 642 33.65 -18.70 -5.82
C ILE A 642 33.89 -17.29 -6.37
N ARG A 643 32.94 -16.80 -7.17
CA ARG A 643 32.97 -15.45 -7.75
C ARG A 643 31.74 -14.66 -7.37
N SER A 644 31.91 -13.35 -7.38
CA SER A 644 30.81 -12.39 -7.39
C SER A 644 31.22 -11.16 -8.20
N TYR A 645 30.28 -10.24 -8.36
CA TYR A 645 30.52 -8.94 -8.97
C TYR A 645 30.18 -7.86 -7.94
N GLY A 646 31.13 -6.97 -7.67
CA GLY A 646 31.01 -5.98 -6.59
C GLY A 646 29.71 -5.18 -6.63
N GLY A 647 29.29 -4.67 -5.47
CA GLY A 647 28.04 -3.91 -5.35
C GLY A 647 27.97 -3.03 -4.11
N PRO A 648 26.96 -2.16 -4.01
CA PRO A 648 26.71 -1.37 -2.81
C PRO A 648 26.27 -2.25 -1.63
N THR A 649 26.31 -1.69 -0.43
CA THR A 649 25.97 -2.41 0.82
C THR A 649 24.58 -2.10 1.36
N GLY A 650 23.89 -1.07 0.85
CA GLY A 650 22.56 -0.71 1.33
C GLY A 650 21.72 0.15 0.39
N ARG A 651 20.67 0.77 0.96
CA ARG A 651 19.68 1.59 0.23
C ARG A 651 20.21 2.96 -0.16
N ALA A 652 20.96 3.62 0.73
CA ALA A 652 21.33 5.03 0.62
C ALA A 652 22.62 5.29 -0.18
N ASP A 653 23.51 4.29 -0.28
CA ASP A 653 24.83 4.39 -0.92
C ASP A 653 24.84 3.93 -2.39
N GLY A 654 23.78 3.25 -2.84
CA GLY A 654 23.73 2.56 -4.13
C GLY A 654 24.09 3.41 -5.35
N VAL A 655 23.48 4.59 -5.49
CA VAL A 655 23.68 5.46 -6.66
C VAL A 655 25.07 6.10 -6.66
N ALA A 656 25.50 6.62 -5.51
CA ALA A 656 26.82 7.24 -5.37
C ALA A 656 27.94 6.22 -5.63
N TRP A 657 27.82 5.02 -5.05
CA TRP A 657 28.78 3.94 -5.24
C TRP A 657 28.98 3.58 -6.72
N LEU A 658 27.88 3.45 -7.46
CA LEU A 658 27.90 3.14 -8.89
C LEU A 658 28.53 4.26 -9.72
N ARG A 659 28.17 5.52 -9.43
CA ARG A 659 28.71 6.70 -10.10
C ARG A 659 30.22 6.76 -9.93
N ASP A 660 30.71 6.62 -8.71
CA ASP A 660 32.13 6.82 -8.39
C ASP A 660 33.01 5.74 -9.07
N ARG A 661 32.54 4.49 -9.13
CA ARG A 661 33.24 3.40 -9.84
C ARG A 661 33.19 3.57 -11.36
N THR A 662 32.08 4.05 -11.90
CA THR A 662 31.95 4.34 -13.33
C THR A 662 32.91 5.45 -13.74
N GLN A 663 32.99 6.53 -12.96
CA GLN A 663 33.95 7.62 -13.21
C GLN A 663 35.40 7.16 -13.06
N ALA A 664 35.71 6.31 -12.07
CA ALA A 664 37.05 5.75 -11.91
C ALA A 664 37.47 4.91 -13.13
N ALA A 665 36.56 4.11 -13.69
CA ALA A 665 36.81 3.35 -14.91
C ALA A 665 37.07 4.27 -16.12
N GLN A 666 36.24 5.30 -16.29
CA GLN A 666 36.43 6.29 -17.37
C GLN A 666 37.78 7.00 -17.27
N ARG A 667 38.21 7.42 -16.07
CA ARG A 667 39.53 8.03 -15.85
C ARG A 667 40.68 7.06 -16.19
N ALA A 668 40.46 5.75 -16.04
CA ALA A 668 41.40 4.72 -16.42
C ALA A 668 41.31 4.32 -17.92
N GLY A 669 40.50 5.02 -18.73
CA GLY A 669 40.29 4.69 -20.15
C GLY A 669 39.53 3.39 -20.38
N LEU A 670 38.83 2.87 -19.37
CA LEU A 670 38.05 1.65 -19.45
C LEU A 670 36.60 1.97 -19.82
N ALA A 671 36.01 1.15 -20.69
CA ALA A 671 34.61 1.27 -21.07
C ALA A 671 33.63 1.02 -19.90
N ARG A 672 34.09 0.34 -18.84
CA ARG A 672 33.31 -0.03 -17.65
C ARG A 672 34.24 -0.39 -16.48
N PRO A 673 33.75 -0.35 -15.23
CA PRO A 673 34.54 -0.82 -14.09
C PRO A 673 34.65 -2.34 -14.10
N ASN A 674 35.86 -2.88 -13.91
CA ASN A 674 36.04 -4.30 -13.55
C ASN A 674 35.79 -4.46 -12.05
N LEU A 675 34.72 -5.19 -11.69
CA LEU A 675 34.34 -5.44 -10.30
C LEU A 675 34.32 -6.94 -9.96
N TRP A 676 34.97 -7.78 -10.77
CA TRP A 676 35.15 -9.19 -10.45
C TRP A 676 35.94 -9.33 -9.17
N CYS A 677 35.42 -10.16 -8.27
CA CYS A 677 36.05 -10.39 -6.98
C CYS A 677 35.72 -11.77 -6.45
N ARG A 678 36.49 -12.18 -5.44
CA ARG A 678 36.18 -13.31 -4.60
C ARG A 678 35.41 -12.77 -3.40
N PRO A 679 34.15 -13.16 -3.20
CA PRO A 679 33.34 -12.58 -2.15
C PRO A 679 33.73 -13.15 -0.78
N VAL A 680 33.28 -12.46 0.26
CA VAL A 680 33.28 -12.93 1.65
C VAL A 680 31.84 -13.14 2.11
N TRP A 681 31.63 -13.71 3.29
CA TRP A 681 30.27 -13.81 3.83
C TRP A 681 29.73 -12.43 4.27
N LYS A 682 30.57 -11.58 4.88
CA LYS A 682 30.26 -10.22 5.34
C LYS A 682 31.45 -9.30 5.13
N ARG A 683 31.20 -8.10 4.60
CA ARG A 683 32.25 -7.08 4.43
C ARG A 683 32.64 -6.50 5.78
N SER A 684 33.94 -6.43 6.03
CA SER A 684 34.53 -5.87 7.25
C SER A 684 35.72 -4.96 6.97
N ALA A 685 36.15 -4.88 5.71
CA ALA A 685 37.32 -4.11 5.27
C ALA A 685 37.14 -3.57 3.84
N PRO A 686 37.78 -2.45 3.45
CA PRO A 686 37.59 -1.79 2.15
C PRO A 686 37.91 -2.65 0.91
N GLU A 687 38.79 -3.64 1.07
CA GLU A 687 39.17 -4.58 0.02
C GLU A 687 38.05 -5.58 -0.32
N HIS A 688 37.11 -5.83 0.61
CA HIS A 688 35.98 -6.72 0.36
C HIS A 688 34.98 -6.05 -0.61
N GLN A 689 35.06 -6.40 -1.89
CA GLN A 689 34.21 -5.79 -2.93
C GLN A 689 32.80 -6.38 -3.02
N ALA A 690 32.57 -7.60 -2.49
CA ALA A 690 31.29 -8.30 -2.49
C ALA A 690 31.09 -9.12 -1.21
N GLU A 691 29.82 -9.26 -0.80
CA GLU A 691 29.39 -10.20 0.25
C GLU A 691 28.26 -11.08 -0.26
N LEU A 692 28.18 -12.33 0.22
CA LEU A 692 27.11 -13.26 -0.13
C LEU A 692 26.11 -13.49 1.00
N GLY A 693 26.39 -13.01 2.21
CA GLY A 693 25.74 -13.49 3.41
C GLY A 693 26.29 -14.84 3.86
N TRP A 694 25.97 -15.23 5.09
CA TRP A 694 26.46 -16.49 5.65
C TRP A 694 26.00 -17.70 4.84
N TRP A 695 24.68 -17.86 4.65
CA TRP A 695 24.15 -19.02 3.94
C TRP A 695 24.46 -19.00 2.44
N GLY A 696 24.59 -17.82 1.83
CA GLY A 696 25.02 -17.68 0.45
C GLY A 696 26.46 -18.18 0.25
N MET A 697 27.37 -17.85 1.18
CA MET A 697 28.74 -18.34 1.16
C MET A 697 28.81 -19.85 1.42
N GLU A 698 28.06 -20.36 2.41
CA GLU A 698 27.99 -21.79 2.71
C GLU A 698 27.41 -22.60 1.54
N LEU A 699 26.37 -22.09 0.88
CA LEU A 699 25.81 -22.72 -0.32
C LEU A 699 26.85 -22.80 -1.45
N ALA A 700 27.57 -21.71 -1.72
CA ALA A 700 28.58 -21.69 -2.76
C ALA A 700 29.71 -22.70 -2.46
N LYS A 701 30.22 -22.78 -1.22
CA LYS A 701 31.21 -23.78 -0.81
C LYS A 701 30.70 -25.21 -1.03
N ARG A 702 29.47 -25.49 -0.59
CA ARG A 702 28.84 -26.82 -0.73
C ARG A 702 28.68 -27.24 -2.19
N LEU A 703 28.22 -26.32 -3.04
CA LEU A 703 28.03 -26.60 -4.48
C LEU A 703 29.37 -26.83 -5.19
N VAL A 704 30.40 -26.03 -4.89
CA VAL A 704 31.76 -26.25 -5.43
C VAL A 704 32.30 -27.60 -4.97
N ALA A 705 32.21 -27.91 -3.67
CA ALA A 705 32.71 -29.18 -3.12
C ALA A 705 31.99 -30.39 -3.72
N SER A 706 30.68 -30.33 -3.87
CA SER A 706 29.83 -31.43 -4.36
C SER A 706 29.94 -31.66 -5.86
N ASN A 707 30.07 -30.59 -6.65
CA ASN A 707 29.98 -30.67 -8.11
C ASN A 707 31.31 -30.39 -8.82
N GLN A 708 32.36 -29.98 -8.11
CA GLN A 708 33.69 -29.69 -8.65
C GLN A 708 33.67 -28.63 -9.77
N ILE A 709 32.75 -27.68 -9.68
CA ILE A 709 32.53 -26.61 -10.67
C ILE A 709 32.51 -25.26 -9.93
N PRO A 710 33.18 -24.22 -10.47
CA PRO A 710 33.11 -22.86 -9.95
C PRO A 710 31.68 -22.32 -9.87
N VAL A 711 31.39 -21.53 -8.84
CA VAL A 711 30.07 -20.92 -8.64
C VAL A 711 30.20 -19.41 -8.59
N CYS A 712 29.31 -18.71 -9.28
CA CYS A 712 29.13 -17.26 -9.14
C CYS A 712 27.79 -16.98 -8.46
N ILE A 713 27.80 -16.14 -7.42
CA ILE A 713 26.56 -15.65 -6.81
C ILE A 713 26.59 -14.12 -6.81
N ILE A 714 25.53 -13.52 -7.34
CA ILE A 714 25.26 -12.09 -7.17
C ILE A 714 24.26 -11.94 -6.04
N GLN A 715 24.64 -11.25 -4.97
CA GLN A 715 23.77 -10.94 -3.83
C GLN A 715 23.10 -9.58 -4.07
N ALA A 716 21.78 -9.57 -4.19
CA ALA A 716 20.95 -8.39 -4.45
C ALA A 716 20.00 -8.04 -3.29
N ALA A 717 19.94 -8.90 -2.27
CA ALA A 717 19.07 -8.68 -1.11
C ALA A 717 19.45 -7.43 -0.32
N ILE A 718 18.44 -6.77 0.25
CA ILE A 718 18.58 -5.52 0.99
C ILE A 718 17.74 -5.61 2.27
N GLY A 719 18.38 -5.44 3.43
CA GLY A 719 17.73 -5.51 4.73
C GLY A 719 16.50 -4.58 4.87
N GLY A 720 15.47 -5.09 5.56
CA GLY A 720 14.25 -4.35 5.88
C GLY A 720 13.44 -3.91 4.67
N SER A 721 13.46 -4.66 3.56
CA SER A 721 12.71 -4.34 2.34
C SER A 721 11.40 -5.10 2.23
N ARG A 722 10.39 -4.41 1.68
CA ARG A 722 9.10 -4.98 1.28
C ARG A 722 9.13 -5.38 -0.19
N ILE A 723 8.22 -6.25 -0.60
CA ILE A 723 8.15 -6.75 -1.98
C ILE A 723 7.84 -5.65 -3.01
N ASP A 724 7.14 -4.57 -2.63
CA ASP A 724 6.85 -3.43 -3.52
C ASP A 724 8.13 -2.66 -3.91
N GLU A 725 9.18 -2.71 -3.09
CA GLU A 725 10.43 -1.99 -3.31
C GLU A 725 11.40 -2.73 -4.25
N HIS A 726 11.13 -4.02 -4.49
CA HIS A 726 11.88 -4.90 -5.40
C HIS A 726 11.33 -4.90 -6.82
N GLN A 727 10.26 -4.16 -7.09
CA GLN A 727 9.66 -4.12 -8.41
C GLN A 727 10.59 -3.44 -9.43
N ALA A 728 10.59 -3.95 -10.66
CA ALA A 728 11.19 -3.25 -11.78
C ALA A 728 10.41 -1.97 -12.06
N SER A 729 11.09 -0.85 -12.29
CA SER A 729 10.42 0.38 -12.68
C SER A 729 9.69 0.18 -14.02
N PRO A 730 8.40 0.56 -14.11
CA PRO A 730 7.63 0.43 -15.34
C PRO A 730 8.11 1.38 -16.45
N ALA A 731 8.80 2.48 -16.08
CA ALA A 731 9.33 3.45 -17.04
C ALA A 731 10.71 3.05 -17.57
N ASP A 732 11.60 2.58 -16.68
CA ASP A 732 12.94 2.12 -17.03
C ASP A 732 13.42 1.08 -16.02
N ARG A 733 13.49 -0.19 -16.43
CA ARG A 733 13.97 -1.29 -15.57
C ARG A 733 15.43 -1.13 -15.15
N GLY A 734 16.22 -0.37 -15.91
CA GLY A 734 17.61 -0.04 -15.60
C GLY A 734 17.78 1.12 -14.64
N ASP A 735 16.69 1.70 -14.13
CA ASP A 735 16.74 2.86 -13.23
C ASP A 735 17.55 2.56 -11.96
N LEU A 736 18.75 3.13 -11.89
CA LEU A 736 19.70 2.93 -10.81
C LEU A 736 19.24 3.50 -9.46
N SER A 737 18.20 4.34 -9.44
CA SER A 737 17.57 4.79 -8.20
C SER A 737 16.81 3.65 -7.51
N THR A 738 16.35 2.66 -8.27
CA THR A 738 15.61 1.49 -7.77
C THR A 738 16.52 0.34 -7.38
N MET A 739 16.05 -0.53 -6.48
CA MET A 739 16.78 -1.72 -6.05
C MET A 739 16.95 -2.71 -7.21
N TYR A 740 15.87 -2.94 -7.95
CA TYR A 740 15.86 -3.79 -9.15
C TYR A 740 16.84 -3.29 -10.21
N GLY A 741 16.85 -2.00 -10.54
CA GLY A 741 17.73 -1.46 -11.57
C GLY A 741 19.21 -1.57 -11.21
N ARG A 742 19.59 -1.43 -9.93
CA ARG A 742 20.97 -1.68 -9.48
C ARG A 742 21.36 -3.15 -9.58
N MET A 743 20.46 -4.07 -9.23
CA MET A 743 20.68 -5.50 -9.45
C MET A 743 20.90 -5.79 -10.94
N LEU A 744 19.97 -5.33 -11.79
CA LEU A 744 20.03 -5.53 -13.24
C LEU A 744 21.33 -4.99 -13.83
N TRP A 745 21.71 -3.77 -13.45
CA TRP A 745 22.98 -3.17 -13.88
C TRP A 745 24.17 -4.04 -13.51
N ARG A 746 24.24 -4.56 -12.27
CA ARG A 746 25.35 -5.42 -11.83
C ARG A 746 25.44 -6.71 -12.66
N VAL A 747 24.31 -7.35 -12.93
CA VAL A 747 24.28 -8.58 -13.74
C VAL A 747 24.67 -8.29 -15.20
N GLN A 748 24.26 -7.14 -15.74
CA GLN A 748 24.66 -6.67 -17.07
C GLN A 748 26.16 -6.39 -17.14
N GLN A 749 26.74 -5.72 -16.14
CA GLN A 749 28.18 -5.48 -16.06
C GLN A 749 28.95 -6.79 -15.83
N ALA A 750 28.41 -7.76 -15.10
CA ALA A 750 29.01 -9.09 -15.02
C ALA A 750 28.89 -9.89 -16.33
N ARG A 751 28.10 -9.43 -17.32
CA ARG A 751 27.75 -10.16 -18.55
C ARG A 751 27.06 -11.49 -18.28
N LEU A 752 26.33 -11.58 -17.17
CA LEU A 752 25.70 -12.80 -16.68
C LEU A 752 24.18 -12.86 -16.90
N THR A 753 23.58 -11.89 -17.61
CA THR A 753 22.11 -11.84 -17.81
C THR A 753 21.53 -13.14 -18.37
N HIS A 754 22.26 -13.81 -19.27
CA HIS A 754 21.85 -15.09 -19.86
C HIS A 754 22.49 -16.31 -19.16
N GLY A 755 23.25 -16.09 -18.10
CA GLY A 755 23.97 -17.11 -17.35
C GLY A 755 23.36 -17.47 -16.00
N ILE A 756 22.41 -16.67 -15.49
CA ILE A 756 21.72 -16.96 -14.22
C ILE A 756 20.85 -18.20 -14.37
N ARG A 757 21.17 -19.26 -13.63
CA ARG A 757 20.45 -20.56 -13.66
C ARG A 757 19.27 -20.59 -12.70
N GLY A 758 19.39 -19.93 -11.56
CA GLY A 758 18.34 -19.89 -10.55
C GLY A 758 18.38 -18.63 -9.71
N ILE A 759 17.23 -18.29 -9.15
CA ILE A 759 17.05 -17.14 -8.25
C ILE A 759 16.56 -17.67 -6.91
N LEU A 760 17.23 -17.26 -5.84
CA LEU A 760 16.90 -17.60 -4.47
C LEU A 760 16.29 -16.38 -3.80
N TRP A 761 15.07 -16.52 -3.28
CA TRP A 761 14.28 -15.43 -2.73
C TRP A 761 13.88 -15.72 -1.28
N HIS A 762 14.34 -14.90 -0.35
CA HIS A 762 13.84 -14.89 1.03
C HIS A 762 13.40 -13.48 1.42
N GLN A 763 12.09 -13.29 1.50
CA GLN A 763 11.48 -12.03 1.87
C GLN A 763 10.06 -12.24 2.37
N GLY A 764 9.59 -11.28 3.18
CA GLY A 764 8.19 -11.16 3.58
C GLY A 764 8.06 -10.60 4.98
N GLU A 765 9.14 -10.58 5.78
CA GLU A 765 9.05 -10.16 7.17
C GLU A 765 8.50 -8.73 7.31
N ASN A 766 8.86 -7.83 6.38
CA ASN A 766 8.33 -6.45 6.36
C ASN A 766 6.93 -6.31 5.71
N ASP A 767 6.38 -7.35 5.10
CA ASP A 767 5.03 -7.38 4.50
C ASP A 767 3.98 -8.00 5.42
N GLN A 768 4.38 -8.44 6.63
CA GLN A 768 3.45 -9.00 7.61
C GLN A 768 2.52 -7.93 8.22
N GLY A 769 2.96 -6.67 8.25
CA GLY A 769 2.23 -5.58 8.89
C GLY A 769 1.26 -4.84 7.97
N ALA A 770 0.67 -3.77 8.50
CA ALA A 770 -0.28 -2.91 7.80
C ALA A 770 0.38 -1.81 6.94
N ASP A 771 1.68 -1.91 6.68
CA ASP A 771 2.42 -0.89 5.90
C ASP A 771 2.46 -1.23 4.40
N GLY A 772 1.44 -1.93 3.89
CA GLY A 772 1.34 -2.28 2.49
C GLY A 772 1.14 -1.06 1.59
N PRO A 773 1.49 -1.15 0.30
CA PRO A 773 1.49 0.01 -0.62
C PRO A 773 0.10 0.62 -0.88
N THR A 774 -0.97 -0.08 -0.52
CA THR A 774 -2.36 0.39 -0.62
C THR A 774 -2.88 1.05 0.67
N GLY A 775 -2.04 1.15 1.70
CA GLY A 775 -2.47 1.49 3.06
C GLY A 775 -3.19 0.34 3.77
N GLY A 776 -3.19 -0.86 3.19
CA GLY A 776 -3.68 -2.11 3.80
C GLY A 776 -2.54 -3.02 4.28
N PHE A 777 -2.84 -4.28 4.56
CA PHE A 777 -1.82 -5.26 4.94
C PHE A 777 -0.99 -5.73 3.74
N GLY A 778 0.32 -5.96 3.93
CA GLY A 778 1.22 -6.35 2.83
C GLY A 778 0.81 -7.63 2.10
N TRP A 779 0.19 -8.58 2.82
CA TRP A 779 -0.30 -9.84 2.24
C TRP A 779 -1.36 -9.64 1.13
N GLU A 780 -2.11 -8.53 1.16
CA GLU A 780 -3.18 -8.23 0.20
C GLU A 780 -2.63 -8.09 -1.24
N THR A 781 -1.40 -7.58 -1.38
CA THR A 781 -0.75 -7.33 -2.67
C THR A 781 0.36 -8.32 -3.02
N TYR A 782 0.77 -9.19 -2.09
CA TYR A 782 2.00 -9.99 -2.20
C TYR A 782 2.04 -10.91 -3.44
N HIS A 783 0.97 -11.65 -3.74
CA HIS A 783 0.92 -12.52 -4.94
C HIS A 783 1.13 -11.73 -6.23
N ARG A 784 0.42 -10.62 -6.38
CA ARG A 784 0.50 -9.77 -7.58
C ARG A 784 1.93 -9.26 -7.77
N LEU A 785 2.50 -8.70 -6.72
CA LEU A 785 3.86 -8.13 -6.74
C LEU A 785 4.95 -9.20 -6.96
N PHE A 786 4.77 -10.42 -6.42
CA PHE A 786 5.70 -11.52 -6.70
C PHE A 786 5.64 -11.94 -8.18
N ILE A 787 4.45 -12.04 -8.77
CA ILE A 787 4.28 -12.41 -10.18
C ILE A 787 4.90 -11.36 -11.10
N GLU A 788 4.67 -10.07 -10.83
CA GLU A 788 5.24 -8.95 -11.58
C GLU A 788 6.77 -8.95 -11.53
N MET A 789 7.35 -9.06 -10.33
CA MET A 789 8.81 -9.14 -10.12
C MET A 789 9.43 -10.38 -10.78
N ALA A 790 8.85 -11.57 -10.58
CA ALA A 790 9.36 -12.80 -11.21
C ALA A 790 9.23 -12.76 -12.74
N GLY A 791 8.20 -12.08 -13.26
CA GLY A 791 8.06 -11.77 -14.67
C GLY A 791 9.18 -10.88 -15.19
N ALA A 792 9.55 -9.83 -14.46
CA ALA A 792 10.69 -8.97 -14.80
C ALA A 792 12.01 -9.76 -14.80
N TRP A 793 12.27 -10.55 -13.74
CA TRP A 793 13.43 -11.44 -13.70
C TRP A 793 13.50 -12.37 -14.90
N LYS A 794 12.39 -12.98 -15.31
CA LYS A 794 12.40 -13.92 -16.46
C LYS A 794 12.68 -13.21 -17.78
N GLN A 795 12.31 -11.94 -17.93
CA GLN A 795 12.61 -11.17 -19.13
C GLN A 795 14.08 -10.76 -19.19
N ASP A 796 14.64 -10.33 -18.06
CA ASP A 796 16.03 -9.85 -18.00
C ASP A 796 17.03 -11.01 -17.87
N PHE A 797 16.57 -12.13 -17.32
CA PHE A 797 17.32 -13.38 -17.12
C PHE A 797 16.59 -14.56 -17.80
N PRO A 798 16.59 -14.61 -19.15
CA PRO A 798 15.74 -15.54 -19.91
C PRO A 798 16.03 -17.01 -19.65
N ASN A 799 17.26 -17.33 -19.24
CA ASN A 799 17.73 -18.68 -19.00
C ASN A 799 17.58 -19.15 -17.55
N VAL A 800 16.91 -18.38 -16.69
CA VAL A 800 16.52 -18.86 -15.35
C VAL A 800 15.65 -20.10 -15.49
N GLN A 801 16.06 -21.16 -14.83
CA GLN A 801 15.43 -22.48 -14.87
C GLN A 801 14.53 -22.71 -13.67
N HIS A 802 14.85 -22.14 -12.50
CA HIS A 802 14.10 -22.38 -11.27
C HIS A 802 14.12 -21.21 -10.29
N TYR A 803 13.03 -21.02 -9.55
CA TYR A 803 12.94 -20.10 -8.42
C TYR A 803 12.90 -20.87 -7.10
N TYR A 804 13.75 -20.51 -6.14
CA TYR A 804 13.79 -21.11 -4.81
C TYR A 804 13.32 -20.09 -3.79
N VAL A 805 12.13 -20.28 -3.24
CA VAL A 805 11.49 -19.33 -2.32
C VAL A 805 11.50 -19.89 -0.90
N TYR A 806 11.70 -19.05 0.09
CA TYR A 806 11.55 -19.42 1.50
C TYR A 806 10.25 -18.85 2.06
N GLN A 807 9.40 -19.70 2.67
CA GLN A 807 8.31 -19.23 3.51
C GLN A 807 8.90 -18.71 4.82
N ILE A 808 8.54 -17.49 5.23
CA ILE A 808 8.98 -16.93 6.50
C ILE A 808 8.35 -17.69 7.68
N TRP A 809 8.99 -17.70 8.84
CA TRP A 809 8.40 -18.26 10.06
C TRP A 809 7.34 -17.30 10.66
N PRO A 810 6.49 -17.77 11.59
CA PRO A 810 5.49 -16.91 12.24
C PRO A 810 6.09 -15.75 13.05
N ASN A 811 5.51 -14.56 12.90
CA ASN A 811 5.88 -13.32 13.60
C ASN A 811 7.38 -12.97 13.51
N SER A 812 7.99 -13.18 12.34
CA SER A 812 9.38 -12.82 12.10
C SER A 812 9.60 -11.32 12.30
N CYS A 813 10.69 -10.95 12.98
CA CYS A 813 11.01 -9.56 13.31
C CYS A 813 9.91 -8.80 14.10
N ALA A 814 8.94 -9.50 14.71
CA ALA A 814 7.80 -8.91 15.40
C ALA A 814 6.92 -7.97 14.52
N MET A 815 6.92 -8.18 13.20
CA MET A 815 6.28 -7.26 12.23
C MET A 815 4.82 -7.60 11.91
N GLY A 816 4.35 -8.82 12.17
CA GLY A 816 2.98 -9.27 11.83
C GLY A 816 1.89 -8.83 12.81
N GLY A 817 2.28 -8.32 13.98
CA GLY A 817 1.34 -8.02 15.05
C GLY A 817 0.67 -9.28 15.61
N ARG A 818 -0.53 -9.13 16.18
CA ARG A 818 -1.32 -10.23 16.76
C ARG A 818 -2.62 -10.53 16.00
N ASP A 819 -2.83 -9.85 14.86
CA ASP A 819 -4.11 -9.83 14.14
C ASP A 819 -4.19 -10.87 13.00
N GLY A 820 -3.17 -11.73 12.87
CA GLY A 820 -3.13 -12.83 11.90
C GLY A 820 -2.74 -12.40 10.47
N ALA A 821 -2.12 -11.25 10.31
CA ALA A 821 -1.66 -10.76 9.00
C ALA A 821 -0.43 -11.54 8.51
N GLY A 822 0.49 -11.93 9.42
CA GLY A 822 1.62 -12.79 9.09
C GLY A 822 1.18 -14.21 8.71
N ASP A 823 0.10 -14.72 9.31
CA ASP A 823 -0.49 -16.02 8.91
C ASP A 823 -0.97 -15.98 7.45
N ARG A 824 -1.68 -14.92 7.06
CA ARG A 824 -2.18 -14.74 5.68
C ARG A 824 -1.07 -14.50 4.68
N LEU A 825 -0.02 -13.77 5.05
CA LEU A 825 1.16 -13.61 4.20
C LEU A 825 1.82 -14.96 3.90
N ARG A 826 2.02 -15.79 4.93
CA ARG A 826 2.62 -17.12 4.76
C ARG A 826 1.73 -18.03 3.92
N GLU A 827 0.42 -17.91 4.01
CA GLU A 827 -0.50 -18.57 3.08
C GLU A 827 -0.28 -18.11 1.64
N LYS A 828 -0.10 -16.81 1.38
CA LYS A 828 0.28 -16.32 0.04
C LYS A 828 1.58 -16.94 -0.43
N GLN A 829 2.61 -17.00 0.40
CA GLN A 829 3.88 -17.64 0.04
C GLN A 829 3.68 -19.14 -0.28
N ARG A 830 2.96 -19.86 0.58
CA ARG A 830 2.71 -21.31 0.47
C ARG A 830 2.11 -21.72 -0.88
N THR A 831 1.22 -20.90 -1.42
CA THR A 831 0.50 -21.20 -2.66
C THR A 831 1.22 -20.71 -3.92
N LEU A 832 2.34 -20.00 -3.82
CA LEU A 832 3.14 -19.59 -4.99
C LEU A 832 3.48 -20.75 -5.94
N PRO A 833 3.87 -21.96 -5.48
CA PRO A 833 4.16 -23.09 -6.37
C PRO A 833 2.95 -23.56 -7.20
N GLN A 834 1.72 -23.13 -6.90
CA GLN A 834 0.55 -23.43 -7.73
C GLN A 834 0.49 -22.53 -8.97
N LEU A 835 1.18 -21.38 -8.94
CA LEU A 835 1.16 -20.38 -10.00
C LEU A 835 2.31 -20.56 -11.00
N PHE A 836 3.33 -21.37 -10.67
CA PHE A 836 4.57 -21.55 -11.42
C PHE A 836 4.93 -23.05 -11.56
N SER A 837 5.37 -23.48 -12.76
CA SER A 837 5.92 -24.82 -13.01
C SER A 837 7.29 -25.04 -12.37
N ASN A 838 8.11 -23.99 -12.32
CA ASN A 838 9.52 -24.07 -11.89
C ASN A 838 9.78 -23.22 -10.64
N LEU A 839 9.01 -23.43 -9.58
CA LEU A 839 9.19 -22.78 -8.28
C LEU A 839 9.11 -23.83 -7.17
N SER A 840 10.17 -23.89 -6.35
CA SER A 840 10.19 -24.67 -5.11
C SER A 840 10.06 -23.73 -3.93
N ILE A 841 9.28 -24.13 -2.92
CA ILE A 841 9.21 -23.42 -1.65
C ILE A 841 9.85 -24.25 -0.53
N LEU A 842 10.67 -23.58 0.28
CA LEU A 842 11.38 -24.09 1.44
C LEU A 842 10.71 -23.55 2.70
N SER A 843 10.68 -24.36 3.75
CA SER A 843 10.17 -23.94 5.05
C SER A 843 11.33 -23.48 5.92
N THR A 844 11.20 -22.30 6.54
CA THR A 844 12.15 -21.85 7.56
C THR A 844 11.75 -22.29 8.98
N LEU A 845 10.60 -22.96 9.11
CA LEU A 845 10.21 -23.63 10.35
C LEU A 845 11.13 -24.82 10.64
N GLY A 846 11.39 -25.09 11.92
CA GLY A 846 12.20 -26.22 12.36
C GLY A 846 13.72 -26.00 12.21
N VAL A 847 14.17 -24.90 11.62
CA VAL A 847 15.59 -24.51 11.61
C VAL A 847 16.05 -24.24 13.04
N ARG A 848 17.14 -24.92 13.45
CA ARG A 848 17.72 -24.82 14.80
C ARG A 848 19.21 -24.44 14.73
N PRO A 849 19.70 -23.54 15.60
CA PRO A 849 18.92 -22.75 16.56
C PRO A 849 17.97 -21.77 15.86
N PRO A 850 16.79 -21.49 16.44
CA PRO A 850 15.86 -20.52 15.87
C PRO A 850 16.47 -19.12 15.93
N GLY A 851 15.93 -18.19 15.15
CA GLY A 851 16.22 -16.77 15.33
C GLY A 851 15.00 -15.99 15.83
N GLY A 852 15.20 -14.71 16.09
CA GLY A 852 14.13 -13.76 16.41
C GLY A 852 13.71 -12.96 15.18
N CYS A 853 14.51 -11.96 14.82
CA CYS A 853 14.42 -11.31 13.51
C CYS A 853 15.37 -11.98 12.50
N HIS A 854 16.62 -12.21 12.92
CA HIS A 854 17.66 -12.85 12.10
C HIS A 854 18.12 -14.16 12.75
N PHE A 855 18.50 -15.13 11.92
CA PHE A 855 19.05 -16.39 12.40
C PHE A 855 20.52 -16.25 12.82
N PRO A 856 20.97 -17.05 13.80
CA PRO A 856 22.39 -17.25 14.04
C PRO A 856 23.06 -17.97 12.85
N LEU A 857 24.39 -17.95 12.80
CA LEU A 857 25.18 -18.52 11.69
C LEU A 857 24.84 -20.00 11.44
N VAL A 858 24.66 -20.81 12.51
CA VAL A 858 24.25 -22.22 12.38
C VAL A 858 22.85 -22.36 11.77
N GLY A 859 21.91 -21.49 12.16
CA GLY A 859 20.56 -21.49 11.59
C GLY A 859 20.56 -21.10 10.11
N TRP A 860 21.36 -20.10 9.72
CA TRP A 860 21.55 -19.76 8.30
C TRP A 860 22.23 -20.89 7.52
N ALA A 861 23.16 -21.65 8.12
CA ALA A 861 23.78 -22.80 7.43
C ALA A 861 22.73 -23.87 7.02
N GLU A 862 21.62 -23.99 7.75
CA GLU A 862 20.51 -24.87 7.36
C GLU A 862 19.81 -24.42 6.08
N PHE A 863 19.76 -23.13 5.78
CA PHE A 863 19.19 -22.63 4.52
C PHE A 863 19.98 -23.19 3.34
N ALA A 864 21.31 -23.10 3.42
CA ALA A 864 22.21 -23.67 2.43
C ALA A 864 22.03 -25.19 2.30
N ARG A 865 21.92 -25.91 3.42
CA ARG A 865 21.69 -27.36 3.45
C ARG A 865 20.37 -27.75 2.77
N MET A 866 19.29 -27.00 3.00
CA MET A 866 17.96 -27.30 2.46
C MET A 866 17.87 -27.02 0.95
N VAL A 867 18.46 -25.93 0.44
CA VAL A 867 18.35 -25.56 -0.97
C VAL A 867 19.32 -26.31 -1.88
N GLN A 868 20.48 -26.74 -1.36
CA GLN A 868 21.49 -27.48 -2.12
C GLN A 868 20.90 -28.67 -2.93
N PRO A 869 20.18 -29.64 -2.34
CA PRO A 869 19.69 -30.80 -3.09
C PRO A 869 18.67 -30.43 -4.18
N LEU A 870 17.92 -29.34 -4.00
CA LEU A 870 17.02 -28.83 -5.05
C LEU A 870 17.82 -28.31 -6.24
N ILE A 871 18.86 -27.49 -6.00
CA ILE A 871 19.77 -27.02 -7.06
C ILE A 871 20.47 -28.20 -7.74
N GLU A 872 20.90 -29.20 -6.99
CA GLU A 872 21.53 -30.40 -7.54
C GLU A 872 20.59 -31.21 -8.44
N ARG A 873 19.30 -31.30 -8.10
CA ARG A 873 18.27 -31.88 -8.97
C ARG A 873 18.06 -31.05 -10.24
N ASP A 874 17.88 -29.74 -10.08
CA ASP A 874 17.38 -28.86 -11.14
C ASP A 874 18.48 -28.44 -12.12
N VAL A 875 19.73 -28.28 -11.66
CA VAL A 875 20.86 -27.76 -12.44
C VAL A 875 21.90 -28.84 -12.77
N TYR A 876 22.09 -29.81 -11.87
CA TYR A 876 23.12 -30.86 -11.99
C TYR A 876 22.54 -32.24 -12.33
N GLY A 877 21.21 -32.37 -12.44
CA GLY A 877 20.54 -33.59 -12.85
C GLY A 877 20.63 -34.74 -11.83
N LYS A 878 20.95 -34.44 -10.56
CA LYS A 878 20.98 -35.47 -9.51
C LYS A 878 19.57 -35.97 -9.23
N THR A 879 19.39 -37.29 -9.19
CA THR A 879 18.09 -37.89 -8.88
C THR A 879 17.91 -38.00 -7.36
N PRO A 880 16.91 -37.33 -6.76
CA PRO A 880 16.66 -37.45 -5.33
C PRO A 880 16.04 -38.81 -4.99
N THR A 881 16.36 -39.32 -3.80
CA THR A 881 15.80 -40.58 -3.27
C THR A 881 14.43 -40.39 -2.60
N GLY A 882 13.99 -39.15 -2.39
CA GLY A 882 12.71 -38.79 -1.78
C GLY A 882 12.36 -37.31 -1.92
N PRO A 883 11.27 -36.85 -1.30
CA PRO A 883 10.85 -35.45 -1.34
C PRO A 883 11.90 -34.49 -0.74
N LEU A 884 12.24 -33.43 -1.48
CA LEU A 884 13.24 -32.43 -1.08
C LEU A 884 12.65 -31.17 -0.43
N THR A 885 11.33 -30.97 -0.52
CA THR A 885 10.64 -29.78 0.00
C THR A 885 9.82 -30.13 1.24
N ALA A 886 9.43 -29.10 2.00
CA ALA A 886 8.48 -29.23 3.09
C ALA A 886 7.12 -29.74 2.60
N PRO A 887 6.38 -30.54 3.40
CA PRO A 887 5.01 -30.90 3.09
C PRO A 887 4.13 -29.67 2.86
N ASN A 888 3.41 -29.67 1.75
CA ASN A 888 2.47 -28.60 1.39
C ASN A 888 1.05 -29.15 1.28
N LEU A 889 0.11 -28.50 1.97
CA LEU A 889 -1.30 -28.86 1.95
C LEU A 889 -1.91 -28.60 0.57
N ARG A 890 -2.55 -29.61 -0.02
CA ARG A 890 -3.24 -29.53 -1.32
C ARG A 890 -4.72 -29.24 -1.16
N ARG A 891 -5.40 -29.96 -0.25
CA ARG A 891 -6.84 -29.79 -0.01
C ARG A 891 -7.26 -30.24 1.38
N VAL A 892 -8.42 -29.76 1.81
CA VAL A 892 -9.10 -30.17 3.04
C VAL A 892 -10.58 -30.45 2.74
N ALA A 893 -11.11 -31.52 3.31
CA ALA A 893 -12.54 -31.84 3.25
C ALA A 893 -13.00 -32.49 4.56
N PHE A 894 -14.30 -32.47 4.83
CA PHE A 894 -14.87 -33.38 5.82
C PHE A 894 -14.75 -34.83 5.32
N ALA A 895 -14.42 -35.76 6.22
CA ALA A 895 -14.33 -37.19 5.87
C ALA A 895 -15.72 -37.82 5.67
N ASN A 896 -16.73 -37.26 6.33
CA ASN A 896 -18.05 -37.86 6.44
C ASN A 896 -19.15 -36.80 6.64
N ALA A 897 -20.41 -37.19 6.42
CA ALA A 897 -21.57 -36.33 6.57
C ALA A 897 -21.81 -35.85 8.02
N ALA A 898 -21.30 -36.60 9.01
CA ALA A 898 -21.38 -36.21 10.42
C ALA A 898 -20.42 -35.07 10.78
N LYS A 899 -19.49 -34.69 9.88
CA LYS A 899 -18.55 -33.58 10.04
C LYS A 899 -17.72 -33.63 11.33
N ASN A 900 -17.42 -34.84 11.81
CA ASN A 900 -16.60 -35.08 13.00
C ASN A 900 -15.15 -35.47 12.66
N GLU A 901 -14.81 -35.56 11.38
CA GLU A 901 -13.47 -35.87 10.90
C GLU A 901 -13.11 -34.97 9.71
N LEU A 902 -11.86 -34.52 9.66
CA LEU A 902 -11.29 -33.74 8.56
C LEU A 902 -10.17 -34.52 7.89
N VAL A 903 -10.17 -34.53 6.57
CA VAL A 903 -9.14 -35.14 5.73
C VAL A 903 -8.29 -34.03 5.13
N LEU A 904 -7.01 -33.98 5.52
CA LEU A 904 -6.01 -33.04 5.03
C LEU A 904 -5.06 -33.80 4.09
N GLU A 905 -5.05 -33.43 2.82
CA GLU A 905 -4.19 -34.07 1.83
C GLU A 905 -2.97 -33.19 1.54
N PHE A 906 -1.80 -33.77 1.76
CA PHE A 906 -0.51 -33.15 1.48
C PHE A 906 0.07 -33.70 0.18
N ASP A 907 1.09 -33.02 -0.36
CA ASP A 907 1.84 -33.52 -1.51
C ASP A 907 2.80 -34.67 -1.19
N GLN A 908 3.03 -34.92 0.09
CA GLN A 908 3.88 -35.96 0.63
C GLN A 908 3.40 -36.35 2.04
N SER A 909 3.93 -37.44 2.58
CA SER A 909 3.57 -37.93 3.90
C SER A 909 4.05 -37.00 5.03
N VAL A 910 3.21 -36.84 6.05
CA VAL A 910 3.50 -36.10 7.29
C VAL A 910 3.55 -37.05 8.48
N VAL A 911 4.17 -36.64 9.58
CA VAL A 911 4.26 -37.40 10.82
C VAL A 911 3.35 -36.76 11.85
N TRP A 912 2.38 -37.52 12.35
CA TRP A 912 1.44 -37.07 13.38
C TRP A 912 1.94 -37.35 14.80
N SER A 913 1.65 -36.42 15.70
CA SER A 913 1.75 -36.56 17.15
C SER A 913 0.53 -35.89 17.77
N ASP A 914 -0.11 -36.51 18.77
CA ASP A 914 -1.29 -35.93 19.42
C ASP A 914 -1.00 -34.61 20.15
N THR A 915 0.28 -34.33 20.45
CA THR A 915 0.73 -33.01 20.94
C THR A 915 0.46 -31.87 19.95
N LEU A 916 0.22 -32.16 18.67
CA LEU A 916 -0.09 -31.19 17.62
C LEU A 916 -1.56 -30.81 17.54
N ALA A 917 -2.47 -31.49 18.26
CA ALA A 917 -3.91 -31.23 18.19
C ALA A 917 -4.27 -29.75 18.45
N GLY A 918 -3.55 -29.10 19.38
CA GLY A 918 -3.74 -27.69 19.71
C GLY A 918 -3.22 -26.68 18.67
N GLN A 919 -2.58 -27.15 17.58
CA GLN A 919 -1.99 -26.30 16.54
C GLN A 919 -2.93 -26.04 15.36
N PHE A 920 -4.11 -26.69 15.33
CA PHE A 920 -5.13 -26.52 14.29
C PHE A 920 -6.31 -25.71 14.82
N TYR A 921 -6.74 -24.74 14.01
CA TYR A 921 -7.82 -23.81 14.34
C TYR A 921 -8.93 -23.94 13.31
N LEU A 922 -10.18 -24.09 13.76
CA LEU A 922 -11.36 -24.17 12.90
C LEU A 922 -12.17 -22.88 13.01
N ASP A 923 -12.32 -22.15 11.90
CA ASP A 923 -12.88 -20.78 11.88
C ASP A 923 -12.26 -19.88 12.99
N GLY A 924 -10.96 -20.06 13.21
CA GLY A 924 -10.19 -19.33 14.21
C GLY A 924 -10.26 -19.87 15.65
N ALA A 925 -11.15 -20.84 15.95
CA ALA A 925 -11.28 -21.46 17.26
C ALA A 925 -10.23 -22.56 17.50
N LYS A 926 -9.58 -22.52 18.66
CA LYS A 926 -8.56 -23.49 19.10
C LYS A 926 -9.22 -24.75 19.72
N ASP A 927 -8.41 -25.79 19.90
CA ASP A 927 -8.68 -26.97 20.75
C ASP A 927 -9.90 -27.79 20.29
N LYS A 928 -10.18 -27.79 18.98
CA LYS A 928 -11.28 -28.54 18.36
C LYS A 928 -10.88 -29.94 17.88
N VAL A 929 -9.58 -30.19 17.70
CA VAL A 929 -9.06 -31.50 17.30
C VAL A 929 -8.83 -32.37 18.54
N ALA A 930 -9.24 -33.64 18.46
CA ALA A 930 -9.07 -34.64 19.51
C ALA A 930 -7.82 -35.50 19.29
N SER A 931 -7.63 -36.00 18.06
CA SER A 931 -6.51 -36.86 17.67
C SER A 931 -6.32 -36.82 16.16
N GLY A 932 -5.28 -37.50 15.66
CA GLY A 932 -5.05 -37.64 14.23
C GLY A 932 -4.40 -38.97 13.85
N SER A 933 -4.46 -39.30 12.57
CA SER A 933 -3.82 -40.49 11.99
C SER A 933 -3.38 -40.21 10.56
N VAL A 934 -2.26 -40.79 10.15
CA VAL A 934 -1.72 -40.61 8.79
C VAL A 934 -1.79 -41.92 8.01
N ALA A 935 -2.31 -41.84 6.79
CA ALA A 935 -2.24 -42.92 5.80
C ALA A 935 -1.73 -42.34 4.47
N GLY A 936 -0.53 -42.75 4.04
CA GLY A 936 0.12 -42.16 2.88
C GLY A 936 0.34 -40.65 3.05
N ASN A 937 -0.23 -39.86 2.15
CA ASN A 937 -0.13 -38.38 2.16
C ASN A 937 -1.32 -37.70 2.86
N VAL A 938 -2.16 -38.49 3.55
CA VAL A 938 -3.43 -38.03 4.10
C VAL A 938 -3.36 -38.03 5.62
N LEU A 939 -3.51 -36.85 6.23
CA LEU A 939 -3.70 -36.68 7.66
C LEU A 939 -5.20 -36.57 7.93
N THR A 940 -5.76 -37.54 8.66
CA THR A 940 -7.14 -37.49 9.14
C THR A 940 -7.14 -36.96 10.56
N LEU A 941 -7.83 -35.86 10.81
CA LEU A 941 -8.01 -35.26 12.13
C LEU A 941 -9.41 -35.63 12.65
N LYS A 942 -9.46 -36.27 13.82
CA LYS A 942 -10.70 -36.52 14.53
C LYS A 942 -11.04 -35.29 15.38
N LEU A 943 -12.25 -34.76 15.22
CA LEU A 943 -12.72 -33.62 15.99
C LEU A 943 -13.32 -34.07 17.32
N LYS A 944 -13.25 -33.21 18.34
CA LYS A 944 -13.89 -33.46 19.64
C LYS A 944 -15.41 -33.54 19.51
N GLU A 945 -15.96 -32.74 18.60
CA GLU A 945 -17.39 -32.61 18.31
C GLU A 945 -17.57 -32.32 16.81
N PRO A 946 -18.75 -32.64 16.21
CA PRO A 946 -19.09 -32.21 14.85
C PRO A 946 -18.89 -30.69 14.65
N SER A 947 -18.37 -30.29 13.49
CA SER A 947 -18.06 -28.89 13.20
C SER A 947 -18.78 -28.38 11.95
N ALA A 948 -19.26 -27.15 12.01
CA ALA A 948 -19.75 -26.39 10.84
C ALA A 948 -18.69 -25.46 10.25
N ALA A 949 -17.43 -25.59 10.69
CA ALA A 949 -16.36 -24.72 10.28
C ALA A 949 -16.18 -24.73 8.75
N LYS A 950 -15.88 -23.56 8.20
CA LYS A 950 -15.68 -23.37 6.77
C LYS A 950 -14.21 -23.31 6.39
N GLN A 951 -13.34 -23.04 7.35
CA GLN A 951 -11.91 -22.83 7.13
C GLN A 951 -11.07 -23.45 8.25
N ILE A 952 -9.84 -23.81 7.90
CA ILE A 952 -8.83 -24.32 8.84
C ILE A 952 -7.51 -23.54 8.71
N THR A 953 -6.89 -23.29 9.86
CA THR A 953 -5.54 -22.71 9.97
C THR A 953 -4.65 -23.64 10.77
N TYR A 954 -3.41 -23.85 10.32
CA TYR A 954 -2.37 -24.56 11.05
C TYR A 954 -1.26 -23.59 11.45
N LEU A 955 -0.95 -23.57 12.75
CA LEU A 955 0.13 -22.81 13.37
C LEU A 955 -0.01 -21.28 13.23
N LYS A 956 -0.94 -20.72 14.01
CA LYS A 956 -1.11 -19.26 14.17
C LYS A 956 0.11 -18.60 14.81
N GLU A 957 0.49 -17.43 14.30
CA GLU A 957 1.67 -16.69 14.77
C GLU A 957 1.62 -16.22 16.21
N ILE A 958 0.43 -16.04 16.79
CA ILE A 958 0.27 -15.52 18.16
C ILE A 958 0.72 -16.50 19.26
N ALA A 959 0.75 -17.81 18.97
CA ALA A 959 0.93 -18.85 19.99
C ALA A 959 1.76 -20.05 19.51
N TRP A 960 2.63 -19.84 18.50
CA TRP A 960 3.43 -20.92 17.92
C TRP A 960 4.65 -21.29 18.78
N ASN A 961 5.17 -22.51 18.58
CA ASN A 961 6.41 -23.01 19.18
C ASN A 961 7.15 -23.94 18.18
N GLN A 962 8.48 -23.83 18.12
CA GLN A 962 9.38 -24.67 17.31
C GLN A 962 9.34 -26.17 17.69
N ASP A 963 8.92 -26.50 18.90
CA ASP A 963 8.84 -27.88 19.39
C ASP A 963 7.51 -28.57 19.03
N THR A 964 6.52 -27.81 18.54
CA THR A 964 5.19 -28.32 18.17
C THR A 964 4.91 -28.09 16.69
N LEU A 965 5.70 -28.74 15.84
CA LEU A 965 5.59 -28.63 14.39
C LEU A 965 5.16 -29.97 13.78
N LEU A 966 4.22 -29.91 12.85
CA LEU A 966 3.95 -30.98 11.90
C LEU A 966 5.16 -31.15 10.99
N LEU A 967 5.76 -32.34 11.00
CA LEU A 967 6.93 -32.67 10.18
C LEU A 967 6.52 -33.55 8.99
N GLY A 968 7.27 -33.47 7.91
CA GLY A 968 7.26 -34.47 6.86
C GLY A 968 7.98 -35.74 7.28
N ALA A 969 7.71 -36.85 6.62
CA ALA A 969 8.52 -38.06 6.76
C ALA A 969 10.00 -37.84 6.37
N ASN A 970 10.29 -36.78 5.60
CA ASN A 970 11.64 -36.31 5.27
C ASN A 970 12.31 -35.44 6.36
N GLY A 971 11.64 -35.22 7.50
CA GLY A 971 12.14 -34.42 8.61
C GLY A 971 12.03 -32.90 8.43
N LEU A 972 11.50 -32.41 7.30
CA LEU A 972 11.27 -30.98 7.10
C LEU A 972 9.93 -30.55 7.68
N ALA A 973 9.88 -29.41 8.36
CA ALA A 973 8.63 -28.87 8.91
C ALA A 973 7.66 -28.48 7.79
N ALA A 974 6.42 -28.92 7.89
CA ALA A 974 5.35 -28.58 6.95
C ALA A 974 5.12 -27.07 6.89
N LEU A 975 4.76 -26.58 5.71
CA LEU A 975 4.43 -25.16 5.52
C LEU A 975 3.17 -24.81 6.30
N THR A 976 3.12 -23.60 6.87
CA THR A 976 1.92 -23.12 7.55
C THR A 976 0.86 -22.72 6.55
N PHE A 977 -0.40 -22.96 6.88
CA PHE A 977 -1.54 -22.59 6.06
C PHE A 977 -2.59 -21.86 6.90
N CYS A 978 -3.26 -20.89 6.28
CA CYS A 978 -4.21 -20.02 6.97
C CYS A 978 -5.51 -19.90 6.17
N GLU A 979 -6.65 -19.97 6.86
CA GLU A 979 -7.98 -19.75 6.29
C GLU A 979 -8.28 -20.63 5.08
N VAL A 980 -7.71 -21.85 5.05
CA VAL A 980 -7.89 -22.78 3.94
C VAL A 980 -9.32 -23.30 3.95
N PRO A 981 -10.08 -23.19 2.84
CA PRO A 981 -11.45 -23.68 2.77
C PRO A 981 -11.57 -25.18 3.01
N ILE A 982 -12.59 -25.57 3.78
CA ILE A 982 -12.96 -26.97 4.01
C ILE A 982 -14.07 -27.34 3.02
N ALA A 983 -13.79 -28.29 2.13
CA ALA A 983 -14.79 -28.81 1.22
C ALA A 983 -15.81 -29.71 1.93
N SER A 984 -17.00 -29.84 1.33
CA SER A 984 -18.04 -30.80 1.75
C SER A 984 -17.51 -32.23 1.78
N ALA A 985 -18.17 -33.10 2.56
CA ALA A 985 -17.81 -34.50 2.64
C ALA A 985 -17.89 -35.17 1.26
N ARG A 986 -16.90 -36.03 0.98
CA ARG A 986 -16.87 -36.87 -0.22
C ARG A 986 -17.79 -38.06 -0.09
#